data_AF-A0A2T4WVR5-F1
#
_entry.id   AF-A0A2T4WVR5-F1
#
_cell.length_a   1.000
_cell.length_b   1.000
_cell.length_c   1.000
_cell.angle_alpha   90.00
_cell.angle_beta   90.00
_cell.angle_gamma   90.00
#
_symmetry.space_group_name_H-M   'P 1'
#
loop_
_entity.id
_entity.type
_entity.pdbx_description
1 polymer ?
#
loop_
_entity_poly.entity_id
_entity_poly.type
_entity_poly.pdbx_seq_one_letter_code
_entity_poly.pdbx_strand_id
1 'polypeptide(L)'
;ASLADLRHAYLAPGNAGVLEDAGVAFSFSSFGLEKPEQFWPSARRAVEKGVSREGALAAMTVRPAELLGISETHGTLDEGKTANFIIATGDLFEKETKLLDVWVEGERYHLESIPELDLSGSWSVTGSPTGEMAAGEMAVGEMTMSLSSASPGKYKGTVSAGGKEADLKTVAFDEVSRRFHATFQGDSLGFDGMVRWTASLTGETLRGWGEYPAQDRVEWSAERVEAGDADDAEDANDSEEAEDADTAEDADPSTRNKTKEPVTLANIRPAMEYGREEQPEQPKHLLIRNATIWTMGPQGVLENADLYIKDGKVEAVGQDLREPRGAVVIDAEGKHVTPGLIDAHLHSGVDAVNEFGNAIVPEVRMADVLNINNIWMYRQLAGGLTTAHVMHGSANPIGGQNVHIKMKWGALSDELVIEDAPGTVKFALGENPKRVGTDRYPDTRMGVEQIMADRFQMARDYRARWNEWERTGEGLPPRKDLRLEALEDILNGDLLVQSHSYRQDEILMLMRLAEANGFRVKAFHHGVEAFKVAPELAEHGAGAVVWTDWSSFKIEAFDATVYNARLLHEAGVLTSLHSDNSQIASRMNWEAAKMVRAGMTPVEALSLITSTTAKLLGVDHRVGSLEKGKDGDFVIWSGDPLSTATKAEQTWIEGRRYFDLEEDALRRDAVDKERDLLIQHFLGDK
;
A
#
# COMPACT_ATOMS: atom_id res chain seq x y z
N ALA A 1 -0.02 18.74 1.91
CA ALA A 1 0.30 17.42 1.34
C ALA A 1 1.81 17.30 1.13
N SER A 2 2.39 16.21 1.61
CA SER A 2 3.75 15.76 1.28
C SER A 2 3.83 15.33 -0.20
N LEU A 3 5.02 15.07 -0.74
CA LEU A 3 5.12 14.51 -2.10
C LEU A 3 4.50 13.11 -2.13
N ALA A 4 4.72 12.31 -1.09
CA ALA A 4 4.12 10.99 -0.94
C ALA A 4 2.57 11.04 -1.04
N ASP A 5 1.93 11.95 -0.31
CA ASP A 5 0.46 12.11 -0.35
C ASP A 5 -0.04 12.45 -1.76
N LEU A 6 0.66 13.37 -2.44
CA LEU A 6 0.28 13.84 -3.77
C LEU A 6 0.47 12.76 -4.83
N ARG A 7 1.59 12.03 -4.78
CA ARG A 7 1.84 10.89 -5.66
C ARG A 7 0.81 9.80 -5.45
N HIS A 8 0.50 9.46 -4.20
CA HIS A 8 -0.53 8.48 -3.87
C HIS A 8 -1.89 8.90 -4.46
N ALA A 9 -2.34 10.12 -4.19
CA ALA A 9 -3.61 10.63 -4.72
C ALA A 9 -3.66 10.61 -6.26
N TYR A 10 -2.55 10.92 -6.93
CA TYR A 10 -2.48 10.97 -8.39
C TYR A 10 -2.47 9.57 -9.02
N LEU A 11 -1.71 8.63 -8.44
CA LEU A 11 -1.49 7.29 -8.99
C LEU A 11 -2.58 6.29 -8.60
N ALA A 12 -3.24 6.47 -7.44
CA ALA A 12 -4.19 5.50 -6.89
C ALA A 12 -5.28 5.06 -7.89
N PRO A 13 -5.92 5.96 -8.67
CA PRO A 13 -6.94 5.54 -9.64
C PRO A 13 -6.39 4.66 -10.78
N GLY A 14 -5.11 4.81 -11.14
CA GLY A 14 -4.46 4.03 -12.20
C GLY A 14 -3.94 2.66 -11.76
N ASN A 15 -4.04 2.32 -10.46
CA ASN A 15 -3.47 1.09 -9.90
C ASN A 15 -3.94 -0.19 -10.63
N ALA A 16 -5.21 -0.25 -11.02
CA ALA A 16 -5.76 -1.39 -11.76
C ALA A 16 -5.10 -1.58 -13.14
N GLY A 17 -4.80 -0.49 -13.84
CA GLY A 17 -4.10 -0.53 -15.13
C GLY A 17 -2.66 -1.03 -14.96
N VAL A 18 -1.97 -0.55 -13.92
CA VAL A 18 -0.60 -1.01 -13.60
C VAL A 18 -0.57 -2.52 -13.30
N LEU A 19 -1.57 -3.04 -12.57
CA LEU A 19 -1.67 -4.48 -12.31
C LEU A 19 -1.98 -5.28 -13.57
N GLU A 20 -2.86 -4.76 -14.44
CA GLU A 20 -3.18 -5.38 -15.72
C GLU A 20 -1.96 -5.48 -16.64
N ASP A 21 -1.21 -4.38 -16.81
CA ASP A 21 0.00 -4.33 -17.62
C ASP A 21 1.08 -5.30 -17.12
N ALA A 22 1.12 -5.52 -15.80
CA ALA A 22 2.00 -6.48 -15.15
C ALA A 22 1.49 -7.93 -15.23
N GLY A 23 0.30 -8.19 -15.77
CA GLY A 23 -0.32 -9.52 -15.84
C GLY A 23 -0.78 -10.05 -14.48
N VAL A 24 -1.00 -9.17 -13.50
CA VAL A 24 -1.44 -9.54 -12.15
C VAL A 24 -2.97 -9.59 -12.12
N ALA A 25 -3.53 -10.71 -11.67
CA ALA A 25 -4.98 -10.82 -11.46
C ALA A 25 -5.43 -9.95 -10.28
N PHE A 26 -6.50 -9.17 -10.48
CA PHE A 26 -7.09 -8.32 -9.44
C PHE A 26 -8.62 -8.31 -9.53
N SER A 27 -9.26 -7.90 -8.44
CA SER A 27 -10.70 -7.67 -8.34
C SER A 27 -10.97 -6.31 -7.72
N PHE A 28 -12.06 -5.66 -8.13
CA PHE A 28 -12.58 -4.51 -7.40
C PHE A 28 -13.32 -4.95 -6.13
N SER A 29 -13.34 -4.09 -5.13
CA SER A 29 -14.04 -4.30 -3.86
C SER A 29 -14.79 -3.02 -3.48
N SER A 30 -15.96 -3.18 -2.87
CA SER A 30 -16.74 -2.08 -2.29
C SER A 30 -16.28 -1.71 -0.87
N PHE A 31 -15.38 -2.49 -0.26
CA PHE A 31 -14.87 -2.23 1.07
C PHE A 31 -14.17 -0.88 1.14
N GLY A 32 -14.56 -0.03 2.09
CA GLY A 32 -13.98 1.29 2.30
C GLY A 32 -14.63 2.43 1.49
N LEU A 33 -15.62 2.15 0.63
CA LEU A 33 -16.46 3.19 0.05
C LEU A 33 -17.36 3.80 1.12
N GLU A 34 -17.52 5.13 1.11
CA GLU A 34 -18.43 5.84 2.02
C GLU A 34 -19.89 5.58 1.65
N LYS A 35 -20.17 5.55 0.34
CA LYS A 35 -21.50 5.34 -0.24
C LYS A 35 -21.43 4.25 -1.34
N PRO A 36 -22.28 3.21 -1.33
CA PRO A 36 -22.28 2.15 -2.35
C PRO A 36 -22.36 2.66 -3.80
N GLU A 37 -23.04 3.79 -4.01
CA GLU A 37 -23.27 4.42 -5.31
C GLU A 37 -21.96 4.94 -5.94
N GLN A 38 -20.90 5.11 -5.16
CA GLN A 38 -19.58 5.53 -5.62
C GLN A 38 -18.82 4.44 -6.39
N PHE A 39 -19.30 3.19 -6.38
CA PHE A 39 -18.61 2.07 -7.03
C PHE A 39 -18.44 2.28 -8.54
N TRP A 40 -19.51 2.55 -9.27
CA TRP A 40 -19.46 2.75 -10.73
C TRP A 40 -18.65 3.99 -11.14
N PRO A 41 -18.82 5.17 -10.51
CA PRO A 41 -17.93 6.30 -10.74
C PRO A 41 -16.45 5.97 -10.52
N SER A 42 -16.12 5.17 -9.50
CA SER A 42 -14.74 4.77 -9.21
C SER A 42 -14.19 3.78 -10.23
N ALA A 43 -15.00 2.80 -10.67
CA ALA A 43 -14.62 1.85 -11.71
C ALA A 43 -14.39 2.55 -13.06
N ARG A 44 -15.25 3.52 -13.43
CA ARG A 44 -15.07 4.37 -14.62
C ARG A 44 -13.78 5.16 -14.54
N ARG A 45 -13.51 5.78 -13.37
CA ARG A 45 -12.25 6.52 -13.14
C ARG A 45 -11.02 5.62 -13.29
N ALA A 46 -11.10 4.35 -12.89
CA ALA A 46 -10.00 3.41 -13.12
C ALA A 46 -9.76 3.16 -14.62
N VAL A 47 -10.82 2.97 -15.40
CA VAL A 47 -10.75 2.80 -16.86
C VAL A 47 -10.17 4.05 -17.54
N GLU A 48 -10.64 5.24 -17.15
CA GLU A 48 -10.08 6.52 -17.61
C GLU A 48 -8.58 6.66 -17.31
N LYS A 49 -8.09 5.94 -16.28
CA LYS A 49 -6.72 6.01 -15.78
C LYS A 49 -5.85 4.82 -16.18
N GLY A 50 -6.34 3.93 -17.03
CA GLY A 50 -5.49 3.02 -17.81
C GLY A 50 -5.88 1.55 -17.83
N VAL A 51 -6.78 1.06 -16.97
CA VAL A 51 -7.26 -0.33 -17.11
C VAL A 51 -8.15 -0.45 -18.35
N SER A 52 -8.01 -1.54 -19.10
CA SER A 52 -8.90 -1.82 -20.23
C SER A 52 -10.34 -2.04 -19.75
N ARG A 53 -11.32 -1.81 -20.64
CA ARG A 53 -12.73 -2.05 -20.32
C ARG A 53 -12.99 -3.52 -20.03
N GLU A 54 -12.34 -4.39 -20.81
CA GLU A 54 -12.35 -5.84 -20.61
C GLU A 54 -11.72 -6.23 -19.28
N GLY A 55 -10.58 -5.61 -18.93
CA GLY A 55 -9.88 -5.78 -17.66
C GLY A 55 -10.72 -5.40 -16.45
N ALA A 56 -11.35 -4.22 -16.52
CA ALA A 56 -12.25 -3.75 -15.48
C ALA A 56 -13.49 -4.64 -15.35
N LEU A 57 -14.08 -5.07 -16.47
CA LEU A 57 -15.21 -6.01 -16.44
C LEU A 57 -14.80 -7.36 -15.84
N ALA A 58 -13.67 -7.92 -16.27
CA ALA A 58 -13.11 -9.15 -15.73
C ALA A 58 -12.83 -9.05 -14.23
N ALA A 59 -12.38 -7.89 -13.74
CA ALA A 59 -12.17 -7.60 -12.31
C ALA A 59 -13.47 -7.55 -11.48
N MET A 60 -14.64 -7.59 -12.13
CA MET A 60 -15.95 -7.65 -11.48
C MET A 60 -16.68 -8.99 -11.73
N THR A 61 -16.18 -9.82 -12.66
CA THR A 61 -16.85 -11.05 -13.11
C THR A 61 -15.93 -12.27 -13.01
N VAL A 62 -15.05 -12.47 -13.99
CA VAL A 62 -14.23 -13.67 -14.15
C VAL A 62 -13.21 -13.80 -13.03
N ARG A 63 -12.43 -12.74 -12.76
CA ARG A 63 -11.33 -12.76 -11.79
C ARG A 63 -11.82 -13.02 -10.35
N PRO A 64 -12.87 -12.36 -9.82
CA PRO A 64 -13.38 -12.72 -8.49
C PRO A 64 -13.94 -14.15 -8.44
N ALA A 65 -14.57 -14.66 -9.51
CA ALA A 65 -15.05 -16.05 -9.54
C ALA A 65 -13.89 -17.06 -9.48
N GLU A 66 -12.78 -16.79 -10.16
CA GLU A 66 -11.55 -17.58 -10.07
C GLU A 66 -10.91 -17.52 -8.68
N LEU A 67 -10.77 -16.31 -8.11
CA LEU A 67 -10.20 -16.09 -6.78
C LEU A 67 -11.01 -16.79 -5.68
N LEU A 68 -12.33 -16.87 -5.85
CA LEU A 68 -13.25 -17.55 -4.92
C LEU A 68 -13.39 -19.05 -5.20
N GLY A 69 -12.82 -19.57 -6.29
CA GLY A 69 -12.93 -20.99 -6.67
C GLY A 69 -14.32 -21.42 -7.14
N ILE A 70 -15.10 -20.49 -7.70
CA ILE A 70 -16.48 -20.72 -8.18
C ILE A 70 -16.64 -20.48 -9.69
N SER A 71 -15.53 -20.43 -10.44
CA SER A 71 -15.51 -20.18 -11.89
C SER A 71 -16.27 -21.22 -12.72
N GLU A 72 -16.48 -22.43 -12.20
CA GLU A 72 -17.30 -23.47 -12.84
C GLU A 72 -18.79 -23.07 -12.92
N THR A 73 -19.27 -22.22 -12.02
CA THR A 73 -20.68 -21.82 -11.94
C THR A 73 -20.91 -20.32 -12.15
N HIS A 74 -19.88 -19.48 -11.99
CA HIS A 74 -19.99 -18.02 -12.02
C HIS A 74 -18.92 -17.36 -12.90
N GLY A 75 -19.10 -16.07 -13.18
CA GLY A 75 -18.09 -15.20 -13.81
C GLY A 75 -18.20 -15.07 -15.33
N THR A 76 -18.84 -16.01 -16.02
CA THR A 76 -19.09 -15.94 -17.48
C THR A 76 -20.54 -16.34 -17.79
N LEU A 77 -20.95 -16.14 -19.04
CA LEU A 77 -22.27 -16.54 -19.56
C LEU A 77 -22.21 -17.86 -20.36
N ASP A 78 -21.25 -18.73 -20.03
CA ASP A 78 -21.12 -20.02 -20.70
C ASP A 78 -22.33 -20.93 -20.41
N GLU A 79 -22.61 -21.84 -21.34
CA GLU A 79 -23.70 -22.82 -21.17
C GLU A 79 -23.51 -23.64 -19.89
N GLY A 80 -24.58 -23.73 -19.08
CA GLY A 80 -24.59 -24.50 -17.84
C GLY A 80 -24.20 -23.72 -16.58
N LYS A 81 -23.74 -22.46 -16.70
CA LYS A 81 -23.44 -21.58 -15.56
C LYS A 81 -24.69 -20.88 -15.00
N THR A 82 -24.58 -20.40 -13.78
CA THR A 82 -25.64 -19.67 -13.09
C THR A 82 -25.97 -18.37 -13.86
N ALA A 83 -27.25 -18.12 -14.11
CA ALA A 83 -27.73 -16.96 -14.86
C ALA A 83 -27.65 -15.65 -14.05
N ASN A 84 -26.42 -15.17 -13.84
CA ASN A 84 -26.11 -13.90 -13.18
C ASN A 84 -25.62 -12.90 -14.23
N PHE A 85 -26.43 -11.88 -14.56
CA PHE A 85 -26.05 -10.87 -15.55
C PHE A 85 -26.77 -9.54 -15.33
N ILE A 86 -26.24 -8.48 -15.91
CA ILE A 86 -26.84 -7.15 -15.88
C ILE A 86 -27.23 -6.72 -17.29
N ILE A 87 -28.33 -5.98 -17.40
CA ILE A 87 -28.78 -5.34 -18.63
C ILE A 87 -28.58 -3.84 -18.45
N ALA A 88 -27.94 -3.18 -19.41
CA ALA A 88 -27.67 -1.76 -19.38
C ALA A 88 -28.03 -1.10 -20.72
N THR A 89 -28.23 0.22 -20.71
CA THR A 89 -28.54 1.00 -21.93
C THR A 89 -27.36 1.13 -22.90
N GLY A 90 -26.15 0.80 -22.46
CA GLY A 90 -24.91 0.94 -23.22
C GLY A 90 -23.73 0.28 -22.52
N ASP A 91 -22.51 0.69 -22.90
CA ASP A 91 -21.28 0.22 -22.27
C ASP A 91 -21.20 0.70 -20.81
N LEU A 92 -20.96 -0.22 -19.87
CA LEU A 92 -20.96 0.01 -18.43
C LEU A 92 -20.03 1.14 -17.97
N PHE A 93 -18.97 1.41 -18.73
CA PHE A 93 -17.98 2.40 -18.39
C PHE A 93 -18.25 3.80 -18.98
N GLU A 94 -19.34 3.98 -19.71
CA GLU A 94 -19.81 5.29 -20.18
C GLU A 94 -20.64 6.01 -19.11
N LYS A 95 -20.46 7.34 -18.96
CA LYS A 95 -21.13 8.14 -17.93
C LYS A 95 -22.65 8.01 -17.98
N GLU A 96 -23.21 8.02 -19.19
CA GLU A 96 -24.66 8.02 -19.47
C GLU A 96 -25.31 6.63 -19.43
N THR A 97 -24.52 5.56 -19.22
CA THR A 97 -25.05 4.20 -19.16
C THR A 97 -25.84 4.00 -17.87
N LYS A 98 -27.08 3.53 -18.05
CA LYS A 98 -28.02 3.20 -16.99
C LYS A 98 -28.17 1.68 -16.88
N LEU A 99 -28.22 1.17 -15.65
CA LEU A 99 -28.55 -0.22 -15.39
C LEU A 99 -30.07 -0.39 -15.40
N LEU A 100 -30.58 -1.27 -16.25
CA LEU A 100 -32.00 -1.53 -16.41
C LEU A 100 -32.44 -2.69 -15.52
N ASP A 101 -31.71 -3.80 -15.56
CA ASP A 101 -32.02 -5.01 -14.83
C ASP A 101 -30.76 -5.68 -14.30
N VAL A 102 -30.90 -6.33 -13.15
CA VAL A 102 -29.94 -7.29 -12.61
C VAL A 102 -30.64 -8.64 -12.52
N TRP A 103 -30.03 -9.67 -13.07
CA TRP A 103 -30.52 -11.04 -12.99
C TRP A 103 -29.62 -11.82 -12.05
N VAL A 104 -30.21 -12.48 -11.07
CA VAL A 104 -29.52 -13.30 -10.07
C VAL A 104 -30.14 -14.68 -10.07
N GLU A 105 -29.38 -15.70 -10.44
CA GLU A 105 -29.84 -17.10 -10.60
C GLU A 105 -31.05 -17.23 -11.54
N GLY A 106 -31.18 -16.33 -12.51
CA GLY A 106 -32.33 -16.28 -13.43
C GLY A 106 -33.55 -15.52 -12.91
N GLU A 107 -33.51 -14.98 -11.69
CA GLU A 107 -34.55 -14.10 -11.15
C GLU A 107 -34.22 -12.64 -11.49
N ARG A 108 -35.22 -11.92 -12.02
CA ARG A 108 -35.06 -10.53 -12.50
C ARG A 108 -35.31 -9.51 -11.37
N TYR A 109 -34.39 -8.59 -11.21
CA TYR A 109 -34.48 -7.41 -10.34
C TYR A 109 -34.42 -6.15 -11.20
N HIS A 110 -35.54 -5.42 -11.25
CA HIS A 110 -35.69 -4.24 -12.09
C HIS A 110 -35.25 -2.96 -11.35
N LEU A 111 -34.46 -2.10 -12.00
CA LEU A 111 -33.87 -0.91 -11.37
C LEU A 111 -34.50 0.40 -11.86
N GLU A 112 -34.75 0.56 -13.17
CA GLU A 112 -35.39 1.76 -13.75
C GLU A 112 -36.51 1.36 -14.72
N SER A 113 -37.69 2.00 -14.59
CA SER A 113 -38.78 1.84 -15.55
C SER A 113 -38.36 2.37 -16.92
N ILE A 114 -38.41 1.51 -17.94
CA ILE A 114 -38.30 1.92 -19.34
C ILE A 114 -39.36 3.02 -19.59
N PRO A 115 -39.04 4.18 -20.20
CA PRO A 115 -40.03 5.24 -20.41
C PRO A 115 -41.26 4.71 -21.17
N GLU A 116 -42.48 4.96 -20.65
CA GLU A 116 -43.74 4.60 -21.31
C GLU A 116 -43.86 5.30 -22.67
N LEU A 117 -44.32 4.57 -23.69
CA LEU A 117 -44.37 5.05 -25.08
C LEU A 117 -45.75 5.70 -25.39
N ASP A 118 -45.82 7.01 -25.63
CA ASP A 118 -47.08 7.75 -25.89
C ASP A 118 -47.33 8.02 -27.40
N LEU A 119 -48.44 7.51 -27.92
CA LEU A 119 -48.87 7.72 -29.32
C LEU A 119 -49.73 8.97 -29.53
N SER A 120 -49.99 9.77 -28.49
CA SER A 120 -50.87 10.96 -28.57
C SER A 120 -50.28 12.05 -29.46
N GLY A 121 -51.02 12.48 -30.48
CA GLY A 121 -50.56 13.49 -31.44
C GLY A 121 -51.23 13.32 -32.80
N SER A 122 -50.85 14.17 -33.75
CA SER A 122 -51.30 14.08 -35.13
C SER A 122 -50.33 13.25 -35.96
N TRP A 123 -50.88 12.43 -36.84
CA TRP A 123 -50.16 11.48 -37.69
C TRP A 123 -50.59 11.65 -39.14
N SER A 124 -49.64 11.86 -40.04
CA SER A 124 -49.88 11.86 -41.48
C SER A 124 -49.90 10.41 -41.96
N VAL A 125 -51.05 9.96 -42.45
CA VAL A 125 -51.32 8.60 -42.89
C VAL A 125 -51.27 8.55 -44.42
N THR A 126 -50.46 7.63 -44.95
CA THR A 126 -50.33 7.34 -46.38
C THR A 126 -50.68 5.87 -46.64
N GLY A 127 -51.41 5.61 -47.74
CA GLY A 127 -51.80 4.25 -48.15
C GLY A 127 -51.40 3.95 -49.58
N SER A 128 -50.93 2.72 -49.84
CA SER A 128 -50.63 2.22 -51.20
C SER A 128 -51.47 0.97 -51.48
N PRO A 129 -52.25 0.91 -52.58
CA PRO A 129 -52.96 -0.31 -52.95
C PRO A 129 -51.94 -1.40 -53.34
N THR A 130 -52.12 -2.62 -52.82
CA THR A 130 -51.35 -3.78 -53.25
C THR A 130 -52.18 -4.63 -54.21
N GLY A 131 -51.78 -4.70 -55.49
CA GLY A 131 -52.43 -5.51 -56.53
C GLY A 131 -52.78 -4.74 -57.80
N GLU A 132 -52.72 -5.39 -58.97
CA GLU A 132 -53.00 -4.78 -60.29
C GLU A 132 -54.44 -4.26 -60.40
N MET A 133 -54.64 -2.96 -60.19
CA MET A 133 -55.78 -2.23 -60.72
C MET A 133 -55.32 -0.94 -61.41
N ALA A 134 -56.06 -0.58 -62.46
CA ALA A 134 -55.74 0.46 -63.43
C ALA A 134 -55.68 1.87 -62.80
N ALA A 135 -54.74 2.67 -63.29
CA ALA A 135 -54.61 4.08 -62.96
C ALA A 135 -55.92 4.84 -63.25
N GLY A 136 -56.58 5.31 -62.20
CA GLY A 136 -57.75 6.17 -62.29
C GLY A 136 -58.96 5.70 -61.50
N GLU A 137 -58.82 5.36 -60.21
CA GLU A 137 -59.81 5.60 -59.14
C GLU A 137 -59.19 5.23 -57.77
N MET A 138 -59.29 6.16 -56.81
CA MET A 138 -58.77 6.13 -55.42
C MET A 138 -57.25 6.16 -55.19
N ALA A 139 -56.67 7.36 -55.29
CA ALA A 139 -55.59 7.74 -54.37
C ALA A 139 -56.22 7.89 -52.97
N VAL A 140 -55.77 7.13 -51.97
CA VAL A 140 -56.03 7.46 -50.56
C VAL A 140 -55.30 8.77 -50.31
N GLY A 141 -56.00 9.90 -50.54
CA GLY A 141 -55.45 11.24 -50.33
C GLY A 141 -54.98 11.39 -48.89
N GLU A 142 -53.94 12.20 -48.66
CA GLU A 142 -53.32 12.49 -47.36
C GLU A 142 -54.37 12.47 -46.22
N MET A 143 -54.34 11.39 -45.44
CA MET A 143 -55.21 11.25 -44.28
C MET A 143 -54.46 11.75 -43.05
N THR A 144 -55.15 12.41 -42.13
CA THR A 144 -54.57 12.74 -40.83
C THR A 144 -55.30 11.97 -39.74
N MET A 145 -54.55 11.21 -38.96
CA MET A 145 -55.04 10.54 -37.76
C MET A 145 -54.61 11.33 -36.53
N SER A 146 -55.57 11.75 -35.71
CA SER A 146 -55.29 12.40 -34.42
C SER A 146 -55.60 11.43 -33.30
N LEU A 147 -54.62 11.20 -32.40
CA LEU A 147 -54.76 10.34 -31.23
C LEU A 147 -54.60 11.16 -29.95
N SER A 148 -55.41 10.88 -28.95
CA SER A 148 -55.25 11.35 -27.57
C SER A 148 -55.41 10.19 -26.61
N SER A 149 -54.52 10.12 -25.61
CA SER A 149 -54.61 9.12 -24.55
C SER A 149 -55.63 9.54 -23.49
N ALA A 150 -56.51 8.60 -23.10
CA ALA A 150 -57.36 8.77 -21.92
C ALA A 150 -56.76 8.06 -20.69
N SER A 151 -55.89 7.09 -20.90
CA SER A 151 -55.13 6.30 -19.91
C SER A 151 -54.06 5.45 -20.67
N PRO A 152 -52.93 5.05 -20.06
CA PRO A 152 -51.88 4.27 -20.73
C PRO A 152 -52.41 3.07 -21.53
N GLY A 153 -51.92 2.89 -22.76
CA GLY A 153 -52.35 1.85 -23.70
C GLY A 153 -53.75 2.00 -24.33
N LYS A 154 -54.57 2.98 -23.90
CA LYS A 154 -55.92 3.25 -24.45
C LYS A 154 -56.03 4.64 -25.05
N TYR A 155 -56.27 4.66 -26.35
CA TYR A 155 -56.36 5.90 -27.12
C TYR A 155 -57.80 6.16 -27.57
N LYS A 156 -58.10 7.42 -27.81
CA LYS A 156 -59.22 7.89 -28.62
C LYS A 156 -58.67 8.70 -29.75
N GLY A 157 -59.40 8.78 -30.85
CA GLY A 157 -58.91 9.54 -31.98
C GLY A 157 -59.89 9.63 -33.10
N THR A 158 -59.50 10.42 -34.09
CA THR A 158 -60.25 10.62 -35.30
C THR A 158 -59.32 10.45 -36.49
N VAL A 159 -59.90 10.06 -37.61
CA VAL A 159 -59.22 10.07 -38.90
C VAL A 159 -59.98 11.02 -39.83
N SER A 160 -59.23 11.89 -40.51
CA SER A 160 -59.77 12.89 -41.41
C SER A 160 -59.15 12.78 -42.80
N ALA A 161 -59.97 12.99 -43.83
CA ALA A 161 -59.57 12.98 -45.23
C ALA A 161 -60.44 13.96 -46.01
N GLY A 162 -59.84 14.85 -46.82
CA GLY A 162 -60.59 15.75 -47.71
C GLY A 162 -61.66 16.62 -47.03
N GLY A 163 -61.43 17.05 -45.78
CA GLY A 163 -62.36 17.88 -45.01
C GLY A 163 -63.54 17.14 -44.35
N LYS A 164 -63.54 15.79 -44.38
CA LYS A 164 -64.49 14.94 -43.66
C LYS A 164 -63.75 14.15 -42.58
N GLU A 165 -64.46 13.74 -41.53
CA GLU A 165 -63.88 13.11 -40.34
C GLU A 165 -64.69 11.87 -39.91
N ALA A 166 -64.00 10.90 -39.30
CA ALA A 166 -64.59 9.72 -38.68
C ALA A 166 -63.95 9.44 -37.32
N ASP A 167 -64.79 9.16 -36.32
CA ASP A 167 -64.33 8.73 -34.99
C ASP A 167 -63.79 7.29 -35.02
N LEU A 168 -62.63 7.09 -34.41
CA LEU A 168 -62.07 5.76 -34.16
C LEU A 168 -62.78 5.12 -32.94
N LYS A 169 -63.27 3.89 -33.10
CA LYS A 169 -64.11 3.21 -32.08
C LYS A 169 -63.41 2.09 -31.31
N THR A 170 -62.25 1.60 -31.75
CA THR A 170 -61.51 0.51 -31.06
C THR A 170 -60.00 0.72 -31.12
N VAL A 171 -59.53 1.85 -30.57
CA VAL A 171 -58.10 2.17 -30.60
C VAL A 171 -57.37 1.54 -29.42
N ALA A 172 -56.43 0.65 -29.71
CA ALA A 172 -55.60 -0.02 -28.72
C ALA A 172 -54.15 -0.09 -29.20
N PHE A 173 -53.22 0.01 -28.25
CA PHE A 173 -51.81 -0.23 -28.48
C PHE A 173 -51.26 -1.17 -27.43
N ASP A 174 -50.61 -2.24 -27.88
CA ASP A 174 -49.91 -3.19 -27.02
C ASP A 174 -48.43 -2.79 -26.97
N GLU A 175 -47.97 -2.33 -25.80
CA GLU A 175 -46.64 -1.77 -25.60
C GLU A 175 -45.52 -2.80 -25.74
N VAL A 176 -45.79 -4.07 -25.36
CA VAL A 176 -44.80 -5.16 -25.40
C VAL A 176 -44.55 -5.63 -26.83
N SER A 177 -45.62 -5.81 -27.59
CA SER A 177 -45.56 -6.24 -29.00
C SER A 177 -45.46 -5.08 -29.98
N ARG A 178 -45.53 -3.83 -29.49
CA ARG A 178 -45.54 -2.57 -30.27
C ARG A 178 -46.61 -2.56 -31.36
N ARG A 179 -47.78 -3.15 -31.12
CA ARG A 179 -48.87 -3.28 -32.12
C ARG A 179 -50.02 -2.33 -31.85
N PHE A 180 -50.38 -1.58 -32.89
CA PHE A 180 -51.53 -0.67 -32.95
C PHE A 180 -52.71 -1.32 -33.67
N HIS A 181 -53.91 -1.08 -33.18
CA HIS A 181 -55.16 -1.46 -33.82
C HIS A 181 -56.20 -0.35 -33.67
N ALA A 182 -56.94 -0.06 -34.75
CA ALA A 182 -58.08 0.85 -34.73
C ALA A 182 -59.19 0.38 -35.69
N THR A 183 -60.43 0.77 -35.39
CA THR A 183 -61.58 0.60 -36.31
C THR A 183 -62.36 1.89 -36.42
N PHE A 184 -62.96 2.15 -37.58
CA PHE A 184 -63.84 3.30 -37.80
C PHE A 184 -64.87 3.03 -38.90
N GLN A 185 -65.93 3.86 -38.94
CA GLN A 185 -66.93 3.80 -40.00
C GLN A 185 -66.42 4.59 -41.22
N GLY A 186 -66.25 3.91 -42.36
CA GLY A 186 -65.65 4.48 -43.56
C GLY A 186 -66.58 5.36 -44.40
N ASP A 187 -67.90 5.29 -44.19
CA ASP A 187 -68.90 5.92 -45.08
C ASP A 187 -68.70 7.43 -45.21
N SER A 188 -68.29 8.11 -44.13
CA SER A 188 -68.01 9.55 -44.13
C SER A 188 -66.73 9.91 -44.90
N LEU A 189 -65.82 8.96 -45.10
CA LEU A 189 -64.53 9.12 -45.77
C LEU A 189 -64.49 8.49 -47.16
N GLY A 190 -65.62 7.98 -47.66
CA GLY A 190 -65.76 7.43 -49.00
C GLY A 190 -65.50 5.92 -49.12
N PHE A 191 -65.46 5.19 -48.01
CA PHE A 191 -65.37 3.72 -47.99
C PHE A 191 -66.69 3.12 -47.50
N ASP A 192 -67.31 2.22 -48.26
CA ASP A 192 -68.58 1.62 -47.84
C ASP A 192 -68.37 0.62 -46.69
N GLY A 193 -68.75 0.98 -45.46
CA GLY A 193 -68.75 0.10 -44.28
C GLY A 193 -67.58 0.29 -43.30
N MET A 194 -67.32 -0.70 -42.44
CA MET A 194 -66.35 -0.61 -41.35
C MET A 194 -64.92 -0.88 -41.83
N VAL A 195 -63.98 0.02 -41.51
CA VAL A 195 -62.55 -0.12 -41.81
C VAL A 195 -61.80 -0.57 -40.57
N ARG A 196 -60.86 -1.51 -40.74
CA ARG A 196 -59.97 -1.99 -39.67
C ARG A 196 -58.51 -1.73 -40.01
N TRP A 197 -57.80 -1.02 -39.15
CA TRP A 197 -56.36 -0.79 -39.22
C TRP A 197 -55.61 -1.61 -38.19
N THR A 198 -54.48 -2.16 -38.61
CA THR A 198 -53.50 -2.84 -37.75
C THR A 198 -52.10 -2.43 -38.18
N ALA A 199 -51.23 -2.01 -37.25
CA ALA A 199 -49.86 -1.61 -37.55
C ALA A 199 -48.88 -2.02 -36.45
N SER A 200 -47.59 -2.07 -36.78
CA SER A 200 -46.50 -2.18 -35.79
C SER A 200 -45.71 -0.88 -35.78
N LEU A 201 -45.30 -0.43 -34.60
CA LEU A 201 -44.48 0.77 -34.44
C LEU A 201 -43.00 0.42 -34.54
N THR A 202 -42.30 1.01 -35.50
CA THR A 202 -40.84 0.87 -35.67
C THR A 202 -40.23 2.26 -35.77
N GLY A 203 -39.34 2.63 -34.85
CA GLY A 203 -38.91 4.02 -34.69
C GLY A 203 -40.11 4.90 -34.31
N GLU A 204 -40.36 5.94 -35.10
CA GLU A 204 -41.49 6.87 -34.96
C GLU A 204 -42.59 6.66 -36.03
N THR A 205 -42.56 5.52 -36.74
CA THR A 205 -43.50 5.24 -37.83
C THR A 205 -44.39 4.04 -37.52
N LEU A 206 -45.70 4.19 -37.71
CA LEU A 206 -46.65 3.07 -37.71
C LEU A 206 -46.73 2.49 -39.12
N ARG A 207 -46.57 1.16 -39.26
CA ARG A 207 -46.73 0.47 -40.56
C ARG A 207 -47.57 -0.78 -40.44
N GLY A 208 -48.53 -0.96 -41.34
CA GLY A 208 -49.29 -2.19 -41.43
C GLY A 208 -50.42 -2.17 -42.44
N TRP A 209 -51.52 -2.85 -42.12
CA TRP A 209 -52.57 -3.19 -43.08
C TRP A 209 -53.92 -2.64 -42.66
N GLY A 210 -54.68 -2.19 -43.65
CA GLY A 210 -56.07 -1.78 -43.54
C GLY A 210 -56.98 -2.73 -44.30
N GLU A 211 -58.01 -3.24 -43.64
CA GLU A 211 -59.07 -4.05 -44.25
C GLU A 211 -60.27 -3.14 -44.52
N TYR A 212 -60.65 -3.03 -45.80
CA TYR A 212 -61.73 -2.20 -46.30
C TYR A 212 -62.84 -3.11 -46.86
N PRO A 213 -64.13 -2.81 -46.66
CA PRO A 213 -65.17 -3.67 -47.20
C PRO A 213 -65.17 -3.59 -48.73
N ALA A 214 -65.08 -4.74 -49.39
CA ALA A 214 -64.94 -4.94 -50.84
C ALA A 214 -63.52 -4.82 -51.46
N GLN A 215 -62.44 -4.72 -50.67
CA GLN A 215 -61.05 -4.83 -51.18
C GLN A 215 -60.18 -5.78 -50.32
N ASP A 216 -59.27 -6.52 -50.96
CA ASP A 216 -58.24 -7.29 -50.26
C ASP A 216 -57.14 -6.33 -49.77
N ARG A 217 -57.02 -6.18 -48.45
CA ARG A 217 -56.01 -5.47 -47.63
C ARG A 217 -55.12 -4.42 -48.33
N VAL A 218 -55.17 -3.18 -47.85
CA VAL A 218 -54.31 -2.06 -48.29
C VAL A 218 -53.18 -1.85 -47.28
N GLU A 219 -51.95 -1.65 -47.75
CA GLU A 219 -50.84 -1.26 -46.87
C GLU A 219 -50.93 0.23 -46.54
N TRP A 220 -50.73 0.58 -45.27
CA TRP A 220 -50.66 1.96 -44.83
C TRP A 220 -49.48 2.19 -43.88
N SER A 221 -49.00 3.42 -43.90
CA SER A 221 -48.01 3.91 -42.95
C SER A 221 -48.43 5.25 -42.38
N ALA A 222 -47.98 5.57 -41.18
CA ALA A 222 -48.19 6.89 -40.59
C ALA A 222 -46.97 7.42 -39.85
N GLU A 223 -46.70 8.70 -40.04
CA GLU A 223 -45.59 9.46 -39.45
C GLU A 223 -46.14 10.62 -38.63
N ARG A 224 -45.48 10.96 -37.51
CA ARG A 224 -45.92 12.01 -36.60
C ARG A 224 -45.77 13.39 -37.27
N VAL A 225 -46.77 14.25 -37.11
CA VAL A 225 -46.72 15.65 -37.56
C VAL A 225 -46.27 16.49 -36.37
N GLU A 226 -45.14 17.19 -36.50
CA GLU A 226 -44.67 18.13 -35.47
C GLU A 226 -45.67 19.28 -35.28
N ALA A 227 -46.00 19.61 -34.03
CA ALA A 227 -46.81 20.77 -33.72
C ALA A 227 -45.99 22.05 -33.97
N GLY A 228 -46.41 22.89 -34.91
CA GLY A 228 -45.75 24.17 -35.18
C GLY A 228 -45.86 25.14 -34.01
N ASP A 229 -44.72 25.70 -33.62
CA ASP A 229 -44.53 26.66 -32.54
C ASP A 229 -45.48 27.87 -32.59
N ALA A 230 -46.14 28.12 -31.45
CA ALA A 230 -46.81 29.38 -31.17
C ALA A 230 -46.47 29.84 -29.75
N ASP A 231 -45.92 31.06 -29.72
CA ASP A 231 -45.85 32.03 -28.62
C ASP A 231 -44.78 31.89 -27.52
N ASP A 232 -43.68 32.63 -27.75
CA ASP A 232 -42.98 33.44 -26.75
C ASP A 232 -43.93 34.51 -26.15
N ALA A 233 -43.99 34.62 -24.82
CA ALA A 233 -44.00 35.90 -24.07
C ALA A 233 -44.27 35.71 -22.55
N GLU A 234 -43.42 36.36 -21.73
CA GLU A 234 -43.66 36.93 -20.39
C GLU A 234 -43.93 35.92 -19.23
N ASP A 235 -43.30 36.02 -18.05
CA ASP A 235 -43.12 37.21 -17.22
C ASP A 235 -41.99 37.00 -16.18
N ALA A 236 -41.32 38.11 -15.87
CA ALA A 236 -40.42 38.25 -14.74
C ALA A 236 -41.19 38.81 -13.55
N ASN A 237 -41.02 38.26 -12.34
CA ASN A 237 -40.96 39.10 -11.14
C ASN A 237 -40.33 38.38 -9.92
N ASP A 238 -39.59 39.19 -9.18
CA ASP A 238 -38.82 38.93 -7.97
C ASP A 238 -39.63 38.46 -6.75
N SER A 239 -38.97 37.70 -5.87
CA SER A 239 -38.96 38.00 -4.42
C SER A 239 -37.75 37.37 -3.72
N GLU A 240 -37.05 38.21 -2.95
CA GLU A 240 -35.86 37.91 -2.13
C GLU A 240 -36.19 37.33 -0.74
N GLU A 241 -35.13 36.83 -0.10
CA GLU A 241 -34.88 36.53 1.34
C GLU A 241 -35.31 35.15 1.88
N ALA A 242 -34.54 34.41 2.70
CA ALA A 242 -33.12 34.38 3.09
C ALA A 242 -32.88 33.10 3.95
N GLU A 243 -31.62 32.67 4.03
CA GLU A 243 -30.94 31.86 5.06
C GLU A 243 -30.98 30.31 5.11
N ASP A 244 -29.75 29.77 4.91
CA ASP A 244 -29.05 28.65 5.58
C ASP A 244 -29.55 27.19 5.46
N ALA A 245 -28.79 26.37 4.72
CA ALA A 245 -27.85 25.37 5.26
C ALA A 245 -27.50 24.29 4.22
N ASP A 246 -26.20 23.96 4.14
CA ASP A 246 -25.60 22.71 3.64
C ASP A 246 -26.21 22.02 2.41
N THR A 247 -25.58 22.19 1.24
CA THR A 247 -25.39 21.11 0.25
C THR A 247 -24.30 21.51 -0.75
N ALA A 248 -23.10 20.97 -0.56
CA ALA A 248 -22.08 20.91 -1.60
C ALA A 248 -22.02 19.47 -2.14
N GLU A 249 -23.04 19.07 -2.89
CA GLU A 249 -23.02 17.95 -3.83
C GLU A 249 -23.66 18.46 -5.14
N ASP A 250 -23.17 18.02 -6.29
CA ASP A 250 -23.57 18.40 -7.67
C ASP A 250 -22.95 19.65 -8.32
N ALA A 251 -21.64 19.82 -8.17
CA ALA A 251 -20.85 20.41 -9.26
C ALA A 251 -20.43 19.29 -10.24
N ASP A 252 -21.07 19.23 -11.40
CA ASP A 252 -20.72 18.35 -12.52
C ASP A 252 -19.24 18.51 -12.94
N PRO A 253 -18.37 17.49 -12.77
CA PRO A 253 -16.97 17.57 -13.17
C PRO A 253 -16.76 17.54 -14.70
N SER A 254 -17.82 17.32 -15.50
CA SER A 254 -17.66 17.01 -16.92
C SER A 254 -17.62 18.21 -17.87
N THR A 255 -17.81 19.45 -17.39
CA THR A 255 -17.73 20.65 -18.24
C THR A 255 -16.34 21.31 -18.29
N ARG A 256 -15.30 20.68 -17.71
CA ARG A 256 -13.89 21.11 -17.85
C ARG A 256 -12.98 20.05 -18.47
N ASN A 257 -13.40 19.37 -19.54
CA ASN A 257 -12.50 18.48 -20.26
C ASN A 257 -11.78 19.20 -21.42
N LYS A 258 -10.89 20.14 -21.08
CA LYS A 258 -9.64 20.23 -21.85
C LYS A 258 -8.79 19.09 -21.32
N THR A 259 -8.57 18.05 -22.12
CA THR A 259 -7.65 16.94 -21.84
C THR A 259 -6.31 17.52 -21.38
N LYS A 260 -6.11 17.59 -20.05
CA LYS A 260 -4.84 17.97 -19.46
C LYS A 260 -3.86 16.87 -19.80
N GLU A 261 -2.68 17.25 -20.26
CA GLU A 261 -1.61 16.28 -20.47
C GLU A 261 -1.35 15.53 -19.15
N PRO A 262 -1.31 14.19 -19.17
CA PRO A 262 -1.04 13.42 -17.97
C PRO A 262 0.36 13.77 -17.45
N VAL A 263 0.45 13.99 -16.15
CA VAL A 263 1.73 14.09 -15.46
C VAL A 263 2.40 12.71 -15.48
N THR A 264 3.55 12.62 -16.13
CA THR A 264 4.37 11.41 -16.12
C THR A 264 5.24 11.40 -14.87
N LEU A 265 5.10 10.37 -14.05
CA LEU A 265 5.88 10.20 -12.81
C LEU A 265 6.83 9.02 -12.96
N ALA A 266 8.06 9.18 -12.49
CA ALA A 266 9.03 8.09 -12.40
C ALA A 266 8.51 6.96 -11.49
N ASN A 267 8.81 5.71 -11.83
CA ASN A 267 8.49 4.56 -11.00
C ASN A 267 9.57 4.35 -9.94
N ILE A 268 9.40 4.99 -8.80
CA ILE A 268 10.38 5.01 -7.71
C ILE A 268 9.99 4.13 -6.54
N ARG A 269 11.00 3.53 -5.90
CA ARG A 269 10.88 2.81 -4.63
C ARG A 269 11.76 3.45 -3.55
N PRO A 270 11.23 3.72 -2.35
CA PRO A 270 9.80 3.80 -2.04
C PRO A 270 9.09 4.90 -2.85
N ALA A 271 7.77 4.82 -2.98
CA ALA A 271 6.95 5.76 -3.77
C ALA A 271 6.73 7.12 -3.05
N MET A 272 7.81 7.70 -2.54
CA MET A 272 7.85 8.90 -1.71
C MET A 272 9.09 9.74 -1.99
N GLU A 273 9.33 10.78 -1.19
CA GLU A 273 10.52 11.63 -1.30
C GLU A 273 11.81 10.80 -1.34
N TYR A 274 12.71 11.15 -2.26
CA TYR A 274 14.01 10.51 -2.45
C TYR A 274 13.96 9.03 -2.86
N GLY A 275 12.79 8.51 -3.27
CA GLY A 275 12.69 7.19 -3.90
C GLY A 275 13.63 7.03 -5.09
N ARG A 276 14.00 5.79 -5.41
CA ARG A 276 14.91 5.45 -6.50
C ARG A 276 14.23 4.54 -7.51
N GLU A 277 14.46 4.76 -8.80
CA GLU A 277 13.97 3.86 -9.86
C GLU A 277 14.72 2.52 -9.83
N GLU A 278 16.02 2.57 -9.52
CA GLU A 278 16.90 1.41 -9.46
C GLU A 278 17.88 1.50 -8.27
N GLN A 279 18.43 0.35 -7.89
CA GLN A 279 19.50 0.29 -6.90
C GLN A 279 20.76 1.01 -7.41
N PRO A 280 21.52 1.72 -6.54
CA PRO A 280 22.76 2.36 -6.97
C PRO A 280 23.73 1.32 -7.56
N GLU A 281 24.45 1.68 -8.62
CA GLU A 281 25.41 0.79 -9.26
C GLU A 281 26.46 0.26 -8.26
N GLN A 282 26.90 -0.98 -8.49
CA GLN A 282 28.00 -1.60 -7.73
C GLN A 282 29.22 -1.71 -8.64
N PRO A 283 30.21 -0.80 -8.52
CA PRO A 283 31.44 -0.91 -9.28
C PRO A 283 32.16 -2.21 -8.94
N LYS A 284 32.67 -2.89 -9.97
CA LYS A 284 33.54 -4.06 -9.78
C LYS A 284 34.79 -3.72 -8.98
N HIS A 285 35.36 -2.54 -9.26
CA HIS A 285 36.55 -2.00 -8.63
C HIS A 285 36.26 -0.56 -8.20
N LEU A 286 36.42 -0.26 -6.92
CA LEU A 286 36.25 1.06 -6.34
C LEU A 286 37.48 1.37 -5.46
N LEU A 287 38.15 2.48 -5.73
CA LEU A 287 39.35 2.90 -5.01
C LEU A 287 39.16 4.31 -4.45
N ILE A 288 39.20 4.42 -3.12
CA ILE A 288 39.20 5.70 -2.41
C ILE A 288 40.66 6.02 -2.12
N ARG A 289 41.11 7.24 -2.46
CA ARG A 289 42.52 7.64 -2.35
C ARG A 289 42.73 8.78 -1.36
N ASN A 290 43.94 8.84 -0.79
CA ASN A 290 44.44 9.99 -0.03
C ASN A 290 43.63 10.37 1.24
N ALA A 291 42.90 9.43 1.84
CA ALA A 291 42.07 9.69 3.00
C ALA A 291 42.81 9.46 4.33
N THR A 292 42.27 10.04 5.41
CA THR A 292 42.51 9.54 6.77
C THR A 292 41.54 8.40 7.07
N ILE A 293 42.01 7.16 7.05
CA ILE A 293 41.18 5.96 7.18
C ILE A 293 41.22 5.43 8.61
N TRP A 294 40.07 5.40 9.27
CA TRP A 294 39.84 4.77 10.57
C TRP A 294 39.46 3.32 10.33
N THR A 295 40.43 2.40 10.27
CA THR A 295 40.13 1.02 9.87
C THR A 295 39.21 0.29 10.87
N MET A 296 39.24 0.70 12.14
CA MET A 296 38.62 -0.02 13.27
C MET A 296 39.05 -1.49 13.38
N GLY A 297 40.16 -1.84 12.72
CA GLY A 297 40.84 -3.12 12.83
C GLY A 297 42.27 -2.93 13.38
N PRO A 298 43.11 -3.97 13.31
CA PRO A 298 44.45 -3.95 13.88
C PRO A 298 45.39 -2.86 13.30
N GLN A 299 45.10 -2.37 12.09
CA GLN A 299 45.89 -1.31 11.44
C GLN A 299 45.66 0.09 12.06
N GLY A 300 44.61 0.26 12.87
CA GLY A 300 44.32 1.55 13.52
C GLY A 300 43.89 2.63 12.54
N VAL A 301 44.38 3.85 12.75
CA VAL A 301 44.11 5.02 11.89
C VAL A 301 45.30 5.22 10.96
N LEU A 302 45.05 5.29 9.66
CA LEU A 302 46.06 5.49 8.61
C LEU A 302 45.85 6.84 7.94
N GLU A 303 46.91 7.64 7.85
CA GLU A 303 46.90 8.92 7.11
C GLU A 303 47.41 8.73 5.68
N ASN A 304 46.89 9.54 4.75
CA ASN A 304 47.23 9.47 3.31
C ASN A 304 47.11 8.06 2.75
N ALA A 305 46.02 7.37 3.11
CA ALA A 305 45.80 5.98 2.80
C ALA A 305 44.67 5.79 1.78
N ASP A 306 44.67 4.62 1.16
CA ASP A 306 43.72 4.19 0.16
C ASP A 306 42.87 3.02 0.69
N LEU A 307 41.59 3.00 0.31
CA LEU A 307 40.66 1.89 0.53
C LEU A 307 40.27 1.32 -0.82
N TYR A 308 40.56 0.04 -1.03
CA TYR A 308 40.17 -0.68 -2.23
C TYR A 308 39.03 -1.66 -1.95
N ILE A 309 37.89 -1.43 -2.61
CA ILE A 309 36.71 -2.29 -2.64
C ILE A 309 36.66 -3.04 -3.97
N LYS A 310 36.43 -4.35 -3.91
CA LYS A 310 36.26 -5.24 -5.06
C LYS A 310 35.01 -6.08 -4.89
N ASP A 311 34.14 -6.08 -5.89
CA ASP A 311 32.88 -6.87 -5.89
C ASP A 311 32.07 -6.65 -4.59
N GLY A 312 32.00 -5.39 -4.13
CA GLY A 312 31.29 -5.00 -2.93
C GLY A 312 31.95 -5.37 -1.60
N LYS A 313 33.19 -5.88 -1.59
CA LYS A 313 33.96 -6.25 -0.39
C LYS A 313 35.27 -5.49 -0.28
N VAL A 314 35.75 -5.28 0.94
CA VAL A 314 37.09 -4.72 1.20
C VAL A 314 38.14 -5.70 0.70
N GLU A 315 38.97 -5.28 -0.25
CA GLU A 315 40.09 -6.08 -0.75
C GLU A 315 41.40 -5.69 -0.07
N ALA A 316 41.64 -4.39 0.13
CA ALA A 316 42.84 -3.88 0.78
C ALA A 316 42.64 -2.48 1.38
N VAL A 317 43.39 -2.19 2.44
CA VAL A 317 43.57 -0.86 3.03
C VAL A 317 45.06 -0.65 3.28
N GLY A 318 45.58 0.50 2.86
CA GLY A 318 47.00 0.83 3.01
C GLY A 318 47.40 2.04 2.19
N GLN A 319 48.68 2.39 2.21
CA GLN A 319 49.21 3.50 1.40
C GLN A 319 49.62 3.01 0.02
N ASP A 320 49.54 3.89 -0.98
CA ASP A 320 50.00 3.67 -2.35
C ASP A 320 49.46 2.37 -2.99
N LEU A 321 48.16 2.12 -2.83
CA LEU A 321 47.54 0.93 -3.42
C LEU A 321 47.55 1.04 -4.95
N ARG A 322 47.85 -0.08 -5.61
CA ARG A 322 47.83 -0.14 -7.07
C ARG A 322 46.40 0.03 -7.58
N GLU A 323 46.20 1.00 -8.46
CA GLU A 323 44.92 1.18 -9.16
C GLU A 323 44.57 -0.04 -10.03
N PRO A 324 43.45 -0.73 -9.75
CA PRO A 324 42.94 -1.75 -10.64
C PRO A 324 42.45 -1.13 -11.95
N ARG A 325 42.62 -1.83 -13.07
CA ARG A 325 42.14 -1.36 -14.37
C ARG A 325 40.61 -1.22 -14.35
N GLY A 326 40.11 -0.04 -14.71
CA GLY A 326 38.67 0.24 -14.75
C GLY A 326 38.05 0.50 -13.38
N ALA A 327 38.87 0.83 -12.37
CA ALA A 327 38.36 1.25 -11.08
C ALA A 327 37.64 2.61 -11.17
N VAL A 328 36.52 2.71 -10.46
CA VAL A 328 35.97 4.01 -10.08
C VAL A 328 36.89 4.56 -8.98
N VAL A 329 37.46 5.74 -9.20
CA VAL A 329 38.41 6.37 -8.27
C VAL A 329 37.76 7.58 -7.61
N ILE A 330 37.82 7.65 -6.29
CA ILE A 330 37.37 8.79 -5.49
C ILE A 330 38.59 9.38 -4.81
N ASP A 331 38.88 10.65 -5.09
CA ASP A 331 39.88 11.40 -4.34
C ASP A 331 39.26 11.91 -3.05
N ALA A 332 39.82 11.48 -1.93
CA ALA A 332 39.36 11.80 -0.59
C ALA A 332 40.44 12.55 0.21
N GLU A 333 41.28 13.32 -0.48
CA GLU A 333 42.24 14.23 0.15
C GLU A 333 41.54 15.16 1.16
N GLY A 334 42.08 15.20 2.38
CA GLY A 334 41.52 15.99 3.49
C GLY A 334 40.22 15.43 4.08
N LYS A 335 39.73 14.28 3.59
CA LYS A 335 38.53 13.59 4.09
C LYS A 335 38.93 12.48 5.06
N HIS A 336 37.95 12.06 5.87
CA HIS A 336 38.09 10.90 6.74
C HIS A 336 37.18 9.77 6.25
N VAL A 337 37.64 8.53 6.38
CA VAL A 337 36.86 7.35 6.01
C VAL A 337 36.75 6.41 7.21
N THR A 338 35.54 5.96 7.52
CA THR A 338 35.25 4.99 8.58
C THR A 338 34.48 3.81 8.00
N PRO A 339 34.42 2.65 8.68
CA PRO A 339 33.35 1.70 8.47
C PRO A 339 32.00 2.40 8.60
N GLY A 340 30.99 1.81 7.96
CA GLY A 340 29.61 2.18 8.16
C GLY A 340 29.22 2.12 9.65
N LEU A 341 28.47 3.12 10.12
CA LEU A 341 28.02 3.14 11.51
C LEU A 341 26.95 2.06 11.73
N ILE A 342 26.88 1.55 12.95
CA ILE A 342 25.98 0.49 13.38
C ILE A 342 25.17 0.95 14.59
N ASP A 343 23.85 0.76 14.54
CA ASP A 343 22.95 0.96 15.68
C ASP A 343 22.47 -0.41 16.20
N ALA A 344 22.77 -0.69 17.47
CA ALA A 344 22.42 -1.95 18.12
C ALA A 344 20.98 -2.03 18.63
N HIS A 345 20.21 -0.94 18.59
CA HIS A 345 18.82 -0.95 19.01
C HIS A 345 18.03 0.14 18.29
N LEU A 346 17.25 -0.28 17.29
CA LEU A 346 16.45 0.62 16.47
C LEU A 346 14.99 0.15 16.32
N HIS A 347 14.08 1.12 16.20
CA HIS A 347 12.65 0.92 15.92
C HIS A 347 12.17 1.71 14.68
N SER A 348 13.11 2.17 13.84
CA SER A 348 12.85 2.79 12.54
C SER A 348 12.70 1.74 11.46
N GLY A 349 11.94 2.04 10.40
CA GLY A 349 11.79 1.12 9.27
C GLY A 349 10.92 -0.10 9.59
N VAL A 350 10.04 0.00 10.58
CA VAL A 350 9.09 -1.04 11.00
C VAL A 350 7.77 -0.45 11.43
N ASP A 351 6.71 -1.23 11.32
CA ASP A 351 5.38 -0.91 11.84
C ASP A 351 4.94 -1.97 12.87
N ALA A 352 4.07 -1.60 13.82
CA ALA A 352 3.49 -2.52 14.81
C ALA A 352 4.52 -3.37 15.59
N VAL A 353 5.49 -2.69 16.23
CA VAL A 353 6.68 -3.30 16.86
C VAL A 353 6.38 -4.18 18.09
N ASN A 354 5.18 -4.13 18.69
CA ASN A 354 4.84 -5.00 19.82
C ASN A 354 3.53 -5.75 19.64
N GLU A 355 3.54 -7.06 19.91
CA GLU A 355 2.32 -7.87 20.10
C GLU A 355 1.81 -7.74 21.54
N PHE A 356 0.91 -6.79 21.78
CA PHE A 356 0.41 -6.47 23.11
C PHE A 356 -0.55 -7.51 23.69
N GLY A 357 -1.18 -8.34 22.83
CA GLY A 357 -2.21 -9.29 23.23
C GLY A 357 -1.73 -10.43 24.14
N ASN A 358 -0.41 -10.68 24.21
CA ASN A 358 0.15 -11.72 25.06
C ASN A 358 1.51 -11.31 25.65
N ALA A 359 1.86 -11.75 26.85
CA ALA A 359 3.12 -11.42 27.52
C ALA A 359 4.34 -12.19 26.98
N ILE A 360 4.12 -13.31 26.30
CA ILE A 360 5.17 -14.22 25.83
C ILE A 360 4.90 -14.51 24.36
N VAL A 361 5.67 -13.89 23.47
CA VAL A 361 5.45 -13.89 22.02
C VAL A 361 6.72 -14.13 21.19
N PRO A 362 7.65 -15.03 21.56
CA PRO A 362 8.88 -15.28 20.80
C PRO A 362 8.66 -15.85 19.39
N GLU A 363 7.43 -16.25 19.04
CA GLU A 363 7.08 -16.74 17.70
C GLU A 363 6.95 -15.64 16.64
N VAL A 364 6.73 -14.37 17.03
CA VAL A 364 6.56 -13.24 16.09
C VAL A 364 7.92 -12.64 15.72
N ARG A 365 8.04 -12.05 14.53
CA ARG A 365 9.35 -11.67 13.96
C ARG A 365 9.33 -10.25 13.42
N MET A 366 10.35 -9.47 13.75
CA MET A 366 10.54 -8.12 13.20
C MET A 366 10.75 -8.13 11.68
N ALA A 367 11.28 -9.21 11.12
CA ALA A 367 11.45 -9.38 9.66
C ALA A 367 10.12 -9.32 8.90
N ASP A 368 9.01 -9.73 9.53
CA ASP A 368 7.68 -9.77 8.90
C ASP A 368 7.01 -8.37 8.81
N VAL A 369 7.58 -7.37 9.49
CA VAL A 369 7.01 -6.01 9.59
C VAL A 369 8.00 -4.90 9.21
N LEU A 370 9.06 -5.24 8.47
CA LEU A 370 9.97 -4.26 7.87
C LEU A 370 9.22 -3.38 6.86
N ASN A 371 9.21 -2.08 7.11
CA ASN A 371 8.56 -1.06 6.30
C ASN A 371 9.61 -0.25 5.50
N ILE A 372 9.70 -0.55 4.21
CA ILE A 372 10.58 0.12 3.25
C ILE A 372 10.15 1.56 2.90
N ASN A 373 8.94 1.96 3.27
CA ASN A 373 8.38 3.30 3.05
C ASN A 373 8.61 4.22 4.27
N ASN A 374 9.77 4.12 4.92
CA ASN A 374 10.12 4.93 6.08
C ASN A 374 11.30 5.87 5.77
N ILE A 375 11.00 7.16 5.59
CA ILE A 375 11.99 8.21 5.25
C ILE A 375 13.19 8.28 6.20
N TRP A 376 13.06 7.79 7.43
CA TRP A 376 14.17 7.80 8.37
C TRP A 376 15.32 6.90 7.93
N MET A 377 15.07 5.85 7.14
CA MET A 377 16.15 5.03 6.59
C MET A 377 17.08 5.87 5.69
N TYR A 378 16.51 6.70 4.81
CA TYR A 378 17.29 7.63 3.99
C TYR A 378 18.03 8.69 4.82
N ARG A 379 17.38 9.23 5.85
CA ARG A 379 18.00 10.22 6.75
C ARG A 379 19.11 9.62 7.60
N GLN A 380 19.02 8.36 7.96
CA GLN A 380 20.03 7.61 8.71
C GLN A 380 21.26 7.31 7.84
N LEU A 381 21.05 6.96 6.56
CA LEU A 381 22.13 6.90 5.57
C LEU A 381 22.87 8.25 5.45
N ALA A 382 22.13 9.37 5.44
CA ALA A 382 22.71 10.72 5.44
C ALA A 382 23.53 11.05 6.72
N GLY A 383 23.40 10.22 7.76
CA GLY A 383 24.18 10.25 8.99
C GLY A 383 25.32 9.24 9.05
N GLY A 384 25.54 8.46 7.97
CA GLY A 384 26.56 7.41 7.93
C GLY A 384 26.12 6.06 8.51
N LEU A 385 24.86 5.89 8.89
CA LEU A 385 24.34 4.61 9.38
C LEU A 385 24.14 3.63 8.22
N THR A 386 24.76 2.46 8.31
CA THR A 386 24.71 1.42 7.26
C THR A 386 24.02 0.15 7.74
N THR A 387 24.13 -0.16 9.03
CA THR A 387 23.62 -1.39 9.64
C THR A 387 22.81 -1.06 10.88
N ALA A 388 21.70 -1.76 11.08
CA ALA A 388 20.88 -1.63 12.27
C ALA A 388 20.42 -2.99 12.78
N HIS A 389 20.30 -3.11 14.11
CA HIS A 389 19.56 -4.18 14.75
C HIS A 389 18.16 -3.68 15.10
N VAL A 390 17.19 -4.16 14.33
CA VAL A 390 15.79 -3.75 14.44
C VAL A 390 15.09 -4.72 15.38
N MET A 391 14.52 -4.18 16.44
CA MET A 391 14.08 -4.98 17.57
C MET A 391 12.60 -4.80 17.86
N HIS A 392 12.04 -5.83 18.50
CA HIS A 392 10.77 -5.72 19.20
C HIS A 392 10.90 -4.72 20.36
N GLY A 393 9.80 -4.11 20.78
CA GLY A 393 9.79 -3.13 21.86
C GLY A 393 9.85 -3.78 23.23
N SER A 394 9.65 -2.99 24.30
CA SER A 394 9.79 -3.44 25.69
C SER A 394 8.46 -3.79 26.37
N ALA A 395 7.44 -4.16 25.59
CA ALA A 395 6.10 -4.38 26.13
C ALA A 395 5.91 -5.76 26.75
N ASN A 396 6.72 -6.74 26.38
CA ASN A 396 6.53 -8.16 26.70
C ASN A 396 7.73 -8.66 27.51
N PRO A 397 7.54 -9.39 28.62
CA PRO A 397 8.62 -10.13 29.28
C PRO A 397 9.50 -10.89 28.28
N ILE A 398 8.88 -11.68 27.40
CA ILE A 398 9.53 -12.29 26.23
C ILE A 398 8.78 -11.78 25.00
N GLY A 399 9.40 -10.85 24.29
CA GLY A 399 8.93 -10.31 23.01
C GLY A 399 9.29 -11.23 21.84
N GLY A 400 9.19 -10.67 20.63
CA GLY A 400 9.49 -11.38 19.38
C GLY A 400 10.97 -11.42 19.00
N GLN A 401 11.23 -12.11 17.90
CA GLN A 401 12.53 -12.24 17.27
C GLN A 401 12.92 -10.93 16.55
N ASN A 402 14.17 -10.51 16.72
CA ASN A 402 14.70 -9.30 16.11
C ASN A 402 15.33 -9.61 14.75
N VAL A 403 15.71 -8.58 14.00
CA VAL A 403 16.35 -8.72 12.68
C VAL A 403 17.53 -7.76 12.52
N HIS A 404 18.60 -8.25 11.90
CA HIS A 404 19.75 -7.43 11.52
C HIS A 404 19.57 -6.98 10.07
N ILE A 405 19.67 -5.68 9.80
CA ILE A 405 19.46 -5.13 8.47
C ILE A 405 20.59 -4.21 8.02
N LYS A 406 20.73 -4.08 6.71
CA LYS A 406 21.46 -3.00 6.04
C LYS A 406 20.48 -1.96 5.50
N MET A 407 20.85 -0.70 5.58
CA MET A 407 20.00 0.45 5.22
C MET A 407 19.92 0.65 3.70
N LYS A 408 19.62 -0.39 2.91
CA LYS A 408 19.59 -0.37 1.45
C LYS A 408 18.34 0.36 0.91
N TRP A 409 18.35 1.69 0.97
CA TRP A 409 17.21 2.53 0.56
C TRP A 409 16.77 2.25 -0.89
N GLY A 410 15.49 1.93 -1.06
CA GLY A 410 14.88 1.52 -2.33
C GLY A 410 14.87 0.01 -2.58
N ALA A 411 15.40 -0.81 -1.67
CA ALA A 411 15.33 -2.27 -1.75
C ALA A 411 14.01 -2.81 -1.18
N LEU A 412 13.71 -4.08 -1.45
CA LEU A 412 12.62 -4.84 -0.81
C LEU A 412 13.02 -5.27 0.60
N SER A 413 12.02 -5.61 1.43
CA SER A 413 12.22 -5.90 2.85
C SER A 413 13.16 -7.08 3.12
N ASP A 414 13.11 -8.12 2.28
CA ASP A 414 13.98 -9.30 2.34
C ASP A 414 15.44 -8.95 1.98
N GLU A 415 15.64 -8.07 1.01
CA GLU A 415 16.97 -7.60 0.58
C GLU A 415 17.69 -6.75 1.65
N LEU A 416 16.95 -6.23 2.64
CA LEU A 416 17.53 -5.50 3.76
C LEU A 416 18.24 -6.42 4.75
N VAL A 417 17.81 -7.68 4.88
CA VAL A 417 18.25 -8.58 5.94
C VAL A 417 19.73 -8.98 5.74
N ILE A 418 20.50 -8.99 6.82
CA ILE A 418 21.86 -9.53 6.82
C ILE A 418 21.77 -11.06 6.91
N GLU A 419 22.03 -11.71 5.79
CA GLU A 419 22.18 -13.16 5.72
C GLU A 419 23.26 -13.65 6.70
N ASP A 420 23.06 -14.83 7.28
CA ASP A 420 23.91 -15.50 8.26
C ASP A 420 24.13 -14.74 9.59
N ALA A 421 23.38 -13.65 9.84
CA ALA A 421 23.37 -13.01 11.15
C ALA A 421 22.70 -13.93 12.20
N PRO A 422 23.17 -13.92 13.47
CA PRO A 422 22.61 -14.77 14.51
C PRO A 422 21.14 -14.41 14.79
N GLY A 423 20.32 -15.43 15.05
CA GLY A 423 18.97 -15.23 15.56
C GLY A 423 19.01 -14.58 16.95
N THR A 424 18.16 -13.59 17.19
CA THR A 424 18.04 -12.96 18.51
C THR A 424 16.58 -12.71 18.89
N VAL A 425 16.28 -12.66 20.18
CA VAL A 425 14.93 -12.42 20.72
C VAL A 425 14.95 -11.31 21.75
N LYS A 426 13.94 -10.44 21.72
CA LYS A 426 13.82 -9.35 22.70
C LYS A 426 13.20 -9.84 24.00
N PHE A 427 13.84 -9.55 25.11
CA PHE A 427 13.25 -9.64 26.44
C PHE A 427 13.02 -8.22 26.99
N ALA A 428 12.12 -8.08 27.96
CA ALA A 428 11.96 -6.83 28.68
C ALA A 428 11.76 -7.04 30.18
N LEU A 429 12.48 -6.23 30.95
CA LEU A 429 12.38 -6.13 32.40
C LEU A 429 11.87 -4.73 32.78
N GLY A 430 11.66 -4.48 34.07
CA GLY A 430 11.36 -3.15 34.60
C GLY A 430 9.90 -2.77 34.61
N GLU A 431 9.66 -1.46 34.59
CA GLU A 431 8.34 -0.84 34.67
C GLU A 431 7.47 -1.12 33.45
N ASN A 432 8.06 -1.30 32.27
CA ASN A 432 7.32 -1.42 31.01
C ASN A 432 6.48 -2.69 30.91
N PRO A 433 7.06 -3.91 30.99
CA PRO A 433 6.30 -5.14 30.81
C PRO A 433 5.15 -5.31 31.81
N LYS A 434 5.28 -4.69 33.00
CA LYS A 434 4.28 -4.73 34.06
C LYS A 434 3.18 -3.67 34.00
N ARG A 435 3.24 -2.73 33.04
CA ARG A 435 2.26 -1.65 32.86
C ARG A 435 1.39 -1.85 31.62
N VAL A 436 1.67 -2.88 30.83
CA VAL A 436 1.06 -3.13 29.53
C VAL A 436 -0.13 -4.07 29.69
N GLY A 437 -1.33 -3.54 29.42
CA GLY A 437 -2.61 -4.24 29.56
C GLY A 437 -3.12 -4.20 31.00
N THR A 438 -4.42 -3.93 31.18
CA THR A 438 -5.04 -3.86 32.53
C THR A 438 -5.37 -5.24 33.10
N ASP A 439 -5.45 -6.27 32.26
CA ASP A 439 -5.88 -7.63 32.60
C ASP A 439 -4.84 -8.70 32.18
N ARG A 440 -3.56 -8.30 32.09
CA ARG A 440 -2.48 -9.15 31.57
C ARG A 440 -1.41 -9.38 32.63
N TYR A 441 -1.29 -10.62 33.11
CA TYR A 441 -0.16 -11.03 33.96
C TYR A 441 1.18 -10.88 33.19
N PRO A 442 2.24 -10.27 33.76
CA PRO A 442 2.42 -9.89 35.17
C PRO A 442 2.37 -8.38 35.50
N ASP A 443 1.94 -8.01 36.72
CA ASP A 443 1.92 -6.60 37.23
C ASP A 443 3.09 -6.26 38.18
N THR A 444 4.01 -7.19 38.40
CA THR A 444 5.12 -7.04 39.35
C THR A 444 6.44 -7.55 38.76
N ARG A 445 7.58 -7.07 39.26
CA ARG A 445 8.91 -7.56 38.86
C ARG A 445 9.09 -9.05 39.12
N MET A 446 8.57 -9.54 40.26
CA MET A 446 8.58 -10.97 40.59
C MET A 446 7.72 -11.78 39.61
N GLY A 447 6.59 -11.22 39.18
CA GLY A 447 5.76 -11.86 38.16
C GLY A 447 6.44 -11.92 36.78
N VAL A 448 7.27 -10.93 36.44
CA VAL A 448 8.09 -10.94 35.22
C VAL A 448 9.09 -12.10 35.23
N GLU A 449 9.78 -12.34 36.35
CA GLU A 449 10.65 -13.51 36.51
C GLU A 449 9.85 -14.81 36.45
N GLN A 450 8.77 -14.91 37.21
CA GLN A 450 7.98 -16.14 37.34
C GLN A 450 7.36 -16.57 36.00
N ILE A 451 6.79 -15.64 35.23
CA ILE A 451 6.20 -15.97 33.94
C ILE A 451 7.25 -16.49 32.94
N MET A 452 8.48 -15.96 32.98
CA MET A 452 9.58 -16.47 32.16
C MET A 452 9.97 -17.89 32.57
N ALA A 453 10.16 -18.11 33.88
CA ALA A 453 10.51 -19.43 34.43
C ALA A 453 9.47 -20.50 34.07
N ASP A 454 8.18 -20.20 34.23
CA ASP A 454 7.08 -21.10 33.88
C ASP A 454 7.12 -21.49 32.40
N ARG A 455 7.42 -20.53 31.52
CA ARG A 455 7.46 -20.77 30.07
C ARG A 455 8.65 -21.60 29.63
N PHE A 456 9.81 -21.42 30.24
CA PHE A 456 10.95 -22.30 29.99
C PHE A 456 10.68 -23.73 30.48
N GLN A 457 10.00 -23.90 31.61
CA GLN A 457 9.58 -25.24 32.05
C GLN A 457 8.62 -25.88 31.02
N MET A 458 7.64 -25.12 30.52
CA MET A 458 6.73 -25.59 29.48
C MET A 458 7.45 -26.00 28.19
N ALA A 459 8.49 -25.26 27.79
CA ALA A 459 9.31 -25.59 26.62
C ALA A 459 10.10 -26.90 26.82
N ARG A 460 10.64 -27.14 28.04
CA ARG A 460 11.28 -28.43 28.36
C ARG A 460 10.29 -29.59 28.33
N ASP A 461 9.09 -29.41 28.90
CA ASP A 461 8.03 -30.43 28.89
C ASP A 461 7.54 -30.70 27.47
N TYR A 462 7.50 -29.66 26.63
CA TYR A 462 7.23 -29.78 25.20
C TYR A 462 8.27 -30.64 24.50
N ARG A 463 9.56 -30.34 24.69
CA ARG A 463 10.63 -31.11 24.06
C ARG A 463 10.70 -32.54 24.56
N ALA A 464 10.44 -32.78 25.85
CA ALA A 464 10.39 -34.12 26.42
C ALA A 464 9.31 -35.00 25.76
N ARG A 465 8.13 -34.44 25.47
CA ARG A 465 7.05 -35.15 24.76
C ARG A 465 7.43 -35.50 23.33
N TRP A 466 8.09 -34.59 22.61
CA TRP A 466 8.59 -34.87 21.26
C TRP A 466 9.65 -35.96 21.25
N ASN A 467 10.66 -35.86 22.12
CA ASN A 467 11.71 -36.88 22.23
C ASN A 467 11.15 -38.27 22.52
N GLU A 468 10.14 -38.37 23.39
CA GLU A 468 9.51 -39.65 23.72
C GLU A 468 8.73 -40.22 22.53
N TRP A 469 7.98 -39.38 21.81
CA TRP A 469 7.26 -39.80 20.60
C TRP A 469 8.22 -40.19 19.47
N GLU A 470 9.29 -39.43 19.23
CA GLU A 470 10.30 -39.76 18.22
C GLU A 470 11.03 -41.08 18.52
N ARG A 471 11.24 -41.38 19.81
CA ARG A 471 11.87 -42.62 20.28
C ARG A 471 10.95 -43.84 20.17
N THR A 472 9.66 -43.69 20.44
CA THR A 472 8.71 -44.81 20.57
C THR A 472 7.81 -45.01 19.36
N GLY A 473 7.42 -43.93 18.68
CA GLY A 473 6.38 -43.92 17.66
C GLY A 473 4.97 -44.24 18.21
N GLU A 474 4.78 -44.26 19.53
CA GLU A 474 3.50 -44.63 20.14
C GLU A 474 2.55 -43.43 20.27
N GLY A 475 1.30 -43.61 19.85
CA GLY A 475 0.27 -42.57 19.93
C GLY A 475 0.37 -41.49 18.85
N LEU A 476 -0.40 -40.41 19.03
CA LEU A 476 -0.37 -39.26 18.12
C LEU A 476 0.87 -38.39 18.40
N PRO A 477 1.50 -37.80 17.38
CA PRO A 477 2.59 -36.85 17.57
C PRO A 477 2.13 -35.67 18.43
N PRO A 478 2.99 -35.12 19.32
CA PRO A 478 2.69 -33.87 20.01
C PRO A 478 2.33 -32.77 19.00
N ARG A 479 1.37 -31.91 19.37
CA ARG A 479 0.99 -30.78 18.52
C ARG A 479 2.15 -29.79 18.37
N LYS A 480 2.43 -29.35 17.15
CA LYS A 480 3.38 -28.27 16.87
C LYS A 480 2.96 -26.96 17.55
N ASP A 481 3.90 -26.29 18.22
CA ASP A 481 3.67 -25.02 18.91
C ASP A 481 4.87 -24.08 18.70
N LEU A 482 4.71 -23.11 17.80
CA LEU A 482 5.79 -22.20 17.38
C LEU A 482 6.37 -21.37 18.55
N ARG A 483 5.56 -21.10 19.57
CA ARG A 483 6.02 -20.37 20.76
C ARG A 483 6.95 -21.21 21.59
N LEU A 484 6.58 -22.47 21.83
CA LEU A 484 7.40 -23.39 22.60
C LEU A 484 8.67 -23.81 21.83
N GLU A 485 8.58 -23.93 20.50
CA GLU A 485 9.76 -24.12 19.63
C GLU A 485 10.74 -22.94 19.75
N ALA A 486 10.26 -21.69 19.64
CA ALA A 486 11.13 -20.53 19.79
C ALA A 486 11.74 -20.41 21.20
N LEU A 487 11.03 -20.85 22.26
CA LEU A 487 11.59 -20.94 23.61
C LEU A 487 12.64 -22.05 23.73
N GLU A 488 12.47 -23.16 23.02
CA GLU A 488 13.47 -24.23 22.92
C GLU A 488 14.74 -23.72 22.23
N ASP A 489 14.61 -22.96 21.14
CA ASP A 489 15.74 -22.34 20.45
C ASP A 489 16.56 -21.43 21.39
N ILE A 490 15.90 -20.73 22.32
CA ILE A 490 16.59 -19.96 23.38
C ILE A 490 17.37 -20.88 24.32
N LEU A 491 16.73 -21.97 24.78
CA LEU A 491 17.36 -22.93 25.70
C LEU A 491 18.56 -23.65 25.05
N ASN A 492 18.51 -23.86 23.73
CA ASN A 492 19.58 -24.47 22.95
C ASN A 492 20.70 -23.49 22.58
N GLY A 493 20.44 -22.18 22.69
CA GLY A 493 21.38 -21.13 22.31
C GLY A 493 21.34 -20.75 20.82
N ASP A 494 20.35 -21.23 20.08
CA ASP A 494 20.10 -20.90 18.67
C ASP A 494 19.45 -19.50 18.53
N LEU A 495 18.71 -19.07 19.55
CA LEU A 495 18.07 -17.76 19.61
C LEU A 495 18.60 -16.95 20.81
N LEU A 496 19.46 -15.97 20.52
CA LEU A 496 20.22 -15.25 21.55
C LEU A 496 19.39 -14.15 22.23
N VAL A 497 19.42 -14.09 23.56
CA VAL A 497 18.58 -13.17 24.35
C VAL A 497 19.16 -11.76 24.40
N GLN A 498 18.39 -10.78 23.93
CA GLN A 498 18.68 -9.36 24.01
C GLN A 498 17.65 -8.68 24.90
N SER A 499 18.04 -8.15 26.06
CA SER A 499 17.08 -7.79 27.10
C SER A 499 17.05 -6.29 27.41
N HIS A 500 15.89 -5.66 27.23
CA HIS A 500 15.65 -4.32 27.79
C HIS A 500 15.73 -4.38 29.32
N SER A 501 16.62 -3.57 29.92
CA SER A 501 16.71 -3.42 31.36
C SER A 501 17.27 -2.05 31.75
N TYR A 502 16.82 -1.52 32.88
CA TYR A 502 17.36 -0.29 33.46
C TYR A 502 18.19 -0.56 34.71
N ARG A 503 17.65 -1.34 35.64
CA ARG A 503 18.19 -1.47 37.00
C ARG A 503 19.09 -2.67 37.17
N GLN A 504 20.07 -2.53 38.06
CA GLN A 504 21.05 -3.56 38.39
C GLN A 504 20.43 -4.84 38.97
N ASP A 505 19.36 -4.74 39.77
CA ASP A 505 18.71 -5.89 40.41
C ASP A 505 18.02 -6.80 39.40
N GLU A 506 17.43 -6.22 38.36
CA GLU A 506 16.77 -6.94 37.28
C GLU A 506 17.78 -7.56 36.30
N ILE A 507 18.91 -6.88 36.06
CA ILE A 507 20.05 -7.44 35.32
C ILE A 507 20.54 -8.71 36.03
N LEU A 508 20.83 -8.64 37.33
CA LEU A 508 21.29 -9.79 38.12
C LEU A 508 20.24 -10.91 38.18
N MET A 509 18.96 -10.57 38.28
CA MET A 509 17.87 -11.55 38.26
C MET A 509 17.86 -12.34 36.95
N LEU A 510 17.86 -11.66 35.80
CA LEU A 510 17.76 -12.34 34.52
C LEU A 510 19.00 -13.19 34.23
N MET A 511 20.20 -12.73 34.62
CA MET A 511 21.42 -13.56 34.49
C MET A 511 21.32 -14.86 35.29
N ARG A 512 20.82 -14.81 36.53
CA ARG A 512 20.59 -16.02 37.35
C ARG A 512 19.53 -16.93 36.74
N LEU A 513 18.44 -16.38 36.22
CA LEU A 513 17.39 -17.16 35.55
C LEU A 513 17.94 -17.85 34.29
N ALA A 514 18.77 -17.16 33.51
CA ALA A 514 19.42 -17.70 32.32
C ALA A 514 20.38 -18.84 32.69
N GLU A 515 21.25 -18.63 33.68
CA GLU A 515 22.20 -19.63 34.19
C GLU A 515 21.49 -20.87 34.72
N ALA A 516 20.41 -20.68 35.49
CA ALA A 516 19.58 -21.78 36.00
C ALA A 516 18.93 -22.60 34.87
N ASN A 517 18.76 -22.00 33.69
CA ASN A 517 18.22 -22.65 32.51
C ASN A 517 19.27 -23.12 31.50
N GLY A 518 20.56 -22.87 31.75
CA GLY A 518 21.66 -23.33 30.90
C GLY A 518 21.89 -22.49 29.65
N PHE A 519 21.38 -21.26 29.60
CA PHE A 519 21.68 -20.30 28.52
C PHE A 519 22.32 -19.02 29.09
N ARG A 520 22.79 -18.13 28.21
CA ARG A 520 23.35 -16.81 28.59
C ARG A 520 22.58 -15.67 27.94
N VAL A 521 22.53 -14.54 28.64
CA VAL A 521 22.01 -13.28 28.07
C VAL A 521 23.10 -12.69 27.17
N LYS A 522 22.73 -12.34 25.93
CA LYS A 522 23.68 -11.79 24.95
C LYS A 522 24.02 -10.34 25.27
N ALA A 523 23.03 -9.48 25.48
CA ALA A 523 23.25 -8.13 25.98
C ALA A 523 22.04 -7.57 26.72
N PHE A 524 22.31 -6.59 27.59
CA PHE A 524 21.30 -5.76 28.22
C PHE A 524 21.24 -4.39 27.53
N HIS A 525 20.04 -4.00 27.12
CA HIS A 525 19.73 -2.77 26.41
C HIS A 525 19.25 -1.69 27.37
N HIS A 526 19.57 -0.43 27.06
CA HIS A 526 19.51 0.76 27.91
C HIS A 526 20.52 0.72 29.06
N GLY A 527 20.44 -0.32 29.90
CA GLY A 527 21.43 -0.64 30.92
C GLY A 527 21.82 0.56 31.79
N VAL A 528 20.85 1.37 32.20
CA VAL A 528 21.12 2.65 32.89
C VAL A 528 21.98 2.48 34.14
N GLU A 529 21.75 1.40 34.89
CA GLU A 529 22.54 1.04 36.07
C GLU A 529 23.56 -0.09 35.81
N ALA A 530 23.80 -0.47 34.54
CA ALA A 530 24.67 -1.59 34.21
C ALA A 530 26.10 -1.40 34.74
N PHE A 531 26.62 -0.16 34.77
CA PHE A 531 27.93 0.15 35.36
C PHE A 531 28.08 -0.31 36.82
N LYS A 532 26.98 -0.42 37.58
CA LYS A 532 27.01 -0.83 38.99
C LYS A 532 27.29 -2.34 39.16
N VAL A 533 27.08 -3.12 38.09
CA VAL A 533 27.26 -4.58 38.04
C VAL A 533 28.15 -5.01 36.87
N ALA A 534 29.07 -4.12 36.46
CA ALA A 534 29.95 -4.37 35.32
C ALA A 534 30.85 -5.61 35.48
N PRO A 535 31.43 -5.91 36.66
CA PRO A 535 32.18 -7.14 36.86
C PRO A 535 31.33 -8.41 36.65
N GLU A 536 30.10 -8.41 37.17
CA GLU A 536 29.17 -9.53 37.03
C GLU A 536 28.73 -9.73 35.58
N LEU A 537 28.51 -8.64 34.83
CA LEU A 537 28.25 -8.69 33.39
C LEU A 537 29.42 -9.32 32.63
N ALA A 538 30.65 -8.91 32.94
CA ALA A 538 31.85 -9.46 32.32
C ALA A 538 32.04 -10.96 32.63
N GLU A 539 31.80 -11.38 33.87
CA GLU A 539 31.84 -12.80 34.28
C GLU A 539 30.76 -13.63 33.57
N HIS A 540 29.53 -13.11 33.48
CA HIS A 540 28.44 -13.75 32.73
C HIS A 540 28.70 -13.74 31.21
N GLY A 541 29.55 -12.84 30.71
CA GLY A 541 29.81 -12.65 29.28
C GLY A 541 28.66 -11.95 28.54
N ALA A 542 27.79 -11.23 29.26
CA ALA A 542 26.78 -10.37 28.64
C ALA A 542 27.42 -9.06 28.17
N GLY A 543 26.96 -8.56 27.03
CA GLY A 543 27.22 -7.19 26.59
C GLY A 543 26.28 -6.16 27.22
N ALA A 544 26.56 -4.89 26.96
CA ALA A 544 25.71 -3.77 27.35
C ALA A 544 25.52 -2.81 26.17
N VAL A 545 24.27 -2.44 25.90
CA VAL A 545 23.86 -1.50 24.87
C VAL A 545 23.22 -0.32 25.59
N VAL A 546 23.90 0.83 25.64
CA VAL A 546 23.52 1.95 26.51
C VAL A 546 23.38 3.27 25.76
N TRP A 547 22.56 4.19 26.27
CA TRP A 547 22.61 5.58 25.82
C TRP A 547 23.86 6.28 26.36
N THR A 548 24.25 7.38 25.71
CA THR A 548 25.31 8.23 26.22
C THR A 548 24.86 9.09 27.40
N ASP A 549 23.64 9.63 27.34
CA ASP A 549 23.20 10.70 28.25
C ASP A 549 21.67 10.85 28.37
N TRP A 550 20.86 9.89 27.88
CA TRP A 550 19.40 9.96 28.04
C TRP A 550 18.93 9.27 29.33
N SER A 551 18.28 10.03 30.22
CA SER A 551 17.86 9.54 31.54
C SER A 551 16.71 10.34 32.15
N SER A 552 16.34 10.00 33.40
CA SER A 552 15.45 10.78 34.28
C SER A 552 14.00 10.93 33.82
N PHE A 553 13.58 10.18 32.79
CA PHE A 553 12.20 10.14 32.32
C PHE A 553 11.32 9.11 33.08
N LYS A 554 11.94 8.24 33.90
CA LYS A 554 11.32 7.25 34.80
C LYS A 554 12.15 7.10 36.07
N ILE A 555 11.56 6.50 37.11
CA ILE A 555 12.26 6.17 38.35
C ILE A 555 13.37 5.14 38.08
N GLU A 556 13.12 4.12 37.27
CA GLU A 556 14.15 3.14 36.89
C GLU A 556 15.29 3.73 36.05
N ALA A 557 15.10 4.89 35.43
CA ALA A 557 16.11 5.60 34.64
C ALA A 557 16.78 6.75 35.40
N PHE A 558 16.63 6.82 36.73
CA PHE A 558 17.06 7.98 37.53
C PHE A 558 18.57 8.03 37.76
N ASP A 559 19.21 6.88 38.04
CA ASP A 559 20.63 6.78 38.45
C ASP A 559 21.62 6.73 37.27
N ALA A 560 21.26 7.35 36.15
CA ALA A 560 22.11 7.36 34.97
C ALA A 560 23.39 8.18 35.19
N THR A 561 24.44 7.79 34.47
CA THR A 561 25.72 8.50 34.44
C THR A 561 26.27 8.53 33.03
N VAL A 562 26.82 9.67 32.62
CA VAL A 562 27.47 9.83 31.31
C VAL A 562 28.74 8.99 31.18
N TYR A 563 29.22 8.41 32.28
CA TYR A 563 30.39 7.52 32.33
C TYR A 563 30.01 6.04 32.15
N ASN A 564 28.73 5.70 32.00
CA ASN A 564 28.25 4.31 32.01
C ASN A 564 28.98 3.45 30.97
N ALA A 565 28.96 3.86 29.70
CA ALA A 565 29.63 3.15 28.62
C ALA A 565 31.14 2.97 28.85
N ARG A 566 31.80 4.02 29.37
CA ARG A 566 33.23 3.97 29.69
C ARG A 566 33.53 2.96 30.80
N LEU A 567 32.77 3.00 31.91
CA LEU A 567 32.97 2.11 33.05
C LEU A 567 32.76 0.64 32.66
N LEU A 568 31.74 0.37 31.83
CA LEU A 568 31.49 -0.95 31.26
C LEU A 568 32.64 -1.42 30.37
N HIS A 569 33.11 -0.54 29.47
CA HIS A 569 34.24 -0.82 28.60
C HIS A 569 35.52 -1.13 29.38
N GLU A 570 35.86 -0.32 30.38
CA GLU A 570 37.03 -0.51 31.26
C GLU A 570 36.93 -1.82 32.09
N ALA A 571 35.71 -2.26 32.41
CA ALA A 571 35.46 -3.53 33.09
C ALA A 571 35.54 -4.76 32.16
N GLY A 572 35.75 -4.57 30.85
CA GLY A 572 35.83 -5.66 29.86
C GLY A 572 34.47 -6.12 29.32
N VAL A 573 33.39 -5.38 29.57
CA VAL A 573 32.07 -5.65 29.00
C VAL A 573 32.04 -5.19 27.54
N LEU A 574 31.61 -6.06 26.63
CA LEU A 574 31.32 -5.65 25.25
C LEU A 574 30.22 -4.60 25.27
N THR A 575 30.57 -3.37 24.93
CA THR A 575 29.71 -2.20 25.10
C THR A 575 29.40 -1.56 23.76
N SER A 576 28.13 -1.23 23.52
CA SER A 576 27.67 -0.48 22.35
C SER A 576 26.85 0.72 22.79
N LEU A 577 26.90 1.78 22.00
CA LEU A 577 25.88 2.82 22.05
C LEU A 577 24.68 2.42 21.18
N HIS A 578 23.52 3.00 21.45
CA HIS A 578 22.35 2.89 20.59
C HIS A 578 21.54 4.19 20.60
N SER A 579 20.67 4.36 19.60
CA SER A 579 19.78 5.51 19.53
C SER A 579 18.47 5.32 20.30
N ASP A 580 17.82 4.15 20.11
CA ASP A 580 16.38 3.95 20.40
C ASP A 580 15.49 5.06 19.80
N ASN A 581 15.97 5.73 18.74
CA ASN A 581 15.33 6.91 18.17
C ASN A 581 15.78 7.18 16.74
N SER A 582 14.82 7.35 15.83
CA SER A 582 15.10 7.55 14.41
C SER A 582 16.01 8.75 14.09
N GLN A 583 15.87 9.84 14.85
CA GLN A 583 16.65 11.06 14.65
C GLN A 583 18.06 10.93 15.23
N ILE A 584 18.22 10.38 16.43
CA ILE A 584 19.54 10.15 17.04
C ILE A 584 20.35 9.15 16.19
N ALA A 585 19.70 8.14 15.60
CA ALA A 585 20.34 7.20 14.68
C ALA A 585 21.00 7.87 13.45
N SER A 586 20.55 9.07 13.05
CA SER A 586 21.20 9.87 11.99
C SER A 586 22.41 10.69 12.47
N ARG A 587 22.77 10.56 13.75
CA ARG A 587 23.80 11.32 14.46
C ARG A 587 24.60 10.44 15.43
N MET A 588 24.68 9.13 15.18
CA MET A 588 25.45 8.21 16.04
C MET A 588 26.91 8.65 16.23
N ASN A 589 27.50 9.32 15.24
CA ASN A 589 28.84 9.89 15.35
C ASN A 589 28.95 10.97 16.45
N TRP A 590 27.88 11.74 16.71
CA TRP A 590 27.82 12.67 17.83
C TRP A 590 27.71 11.94 19.17
N GLU A 591 26.98 10.83 19.22
CA GLU A 591 26.90 9.98 20.41
C GLU A 591 28.29 9.41 20.76
N ALA A 592 29.04 8.91 19.76
CA ALA A 592 30.44 8.53 19.98
C ALA A 592 31.31 9.72 20.42
N ALA A 593 31.14 10.91 19.83
CA ALA A 593 31.91 12.10 20.20
C ALA A 593 31.75 12.47 21.70
N LYS A 594 30.57 12.29 22.28
CA LYS A 594 30.33 12.49 23.72
C LYS A 594 31.21 11.59 24.59
N MET A 595 31.57 10.40 24.12
CA MET A 595 32.41 9.45 24.88
C MET A 595 33.87 9.92 24.99
N VAL A 596 34.34 10.70 24.02
CA VAL A 596 35.65 11.38 24.15
C VAL A 596 35.62 12.35 25.33
N ARG A 597 34.51 13.05 25.54
CA ARG A 597 34.33 13.94 26.70
C ARG A 597 34.22 13.16 28.02
N ALA A 598 33.72 11.93 27.99
CA ALA A 598 33.70 11.00 29.13
C ALA A 598 35.09 10.40 29.45
N GLY A 599 36.09 10.65 28.60
CA GLY A 599 37.49 10.27 28.82
C GLY A 599 37.94 9.02 28.05
N MET A 600 37.16 8.55 27.06
CA MET A 600 37.60 7.52 26.12
C MET A 600 38.47 8.13 25.01
N THR A 601 39.36 7.34 24.41
CA THR A 601 40.07 7.76 23.21
C THR A 601 39.11 7.84 22.01
N PRO A 602 39.44 8.63 20.96
CA PRO A 602 38.63 8.69 19.74
C PRO A 602 38.35 7.32 19.11
N VAL A 603 39.34 6.41 19.10
CA VAL A 603 39.19 5.07 18.54
C VAL A 603 38.26 4.22 19.41
N GLU A 604 38.41 4.24 20.74
CA GLU A 604 37.51 3.51 21.63
C GLU A 604 36.07 4.03 21.49
N ALA A 605 35.89 5.35 21.46
CA ALA A 605 34.59 5.99 21.30
C ALA A 605 33.88 5.60 19.99
N LEU A 606 34.60 5.66 18.86
CA LEU A 606 34.05 5.27 17.56
C LEU A 606 33.78 3.76 17.48
N SER A 607 34.54 2.93 18.23
CA SER A 607 34.32 1.48 18.27
C SER A 607 32.94 1.09 18.80
N LEU A 608 32.36 1.90 19.70
CA LEU A 608 31.05 1.66 20.34
C LEU A 608 29.87 1.84 19.37
N ILE A 609 30.12 2.25 18.13
CA ILE A 609 29.13 2.34 17.05
C ILE A 609 29.65 1.69 15.75
N THR A 610 30.72 0.90 15.83
CA THR A 610 31.34 0.20 14.69
C THR A 610 31.81 -1.20 15.12
N SER A 611 33.11 -1.41 15.34
CA SER A 611 33.71 -2.74 15.52
C SER A 611 33.24 -3.45 16.78
N THR A 612 33.07 -2.74 17.89
CA THR A 612 32.61 -3.33 19.16
C THR A 612 31.14 -3.68 19.08
N THR A 613 30.34 -2.82 18.45
CA THR A 613 28.93 -3.07 18.16
C THR A 613 28.74 -4.29 17.27
N ALA A 614 29.51 -4.41 16.19
CA ALA A 614 29.44 -5.56 15.29
C ALA A 614 29.74 -6.87 16.03
N LYS A 615 30.75 -6.88 16.93
CA LYS A 615 31.10 -8.03 17.77
C LYS A 615 30.00 -8.38 18.77
N LEU A 616 29.41 -7.37 19.40
CA LEU A 616 28.28 -7.55 20.31
C LEU A 616 27.10 -8.19 19.58
N LEU A 617 26.80 -7.75 18.35
CA LEU A 617 25.71 -8.30 17.54
C LEU A 617 26.05 -9.62 16.84
N GLY A 618 27.33 -10.05 16.82
CA GLY A 618 27.78 -11.28 16.14
C GLY A 618 27.88 -11.16 14.62
N VAL A 619 27.96 -9.93 14.09
CA VAL A 619 28.06 -9.62 12.65
C VAL A 619 29.42 -9.03 12.26
N ASP A 620 30.42 -9.09 13.15
CA ASP A 620 31.76 -8.55 12.93
C ASP A 620 32.57 -9.25 11.85
N HIS A 621 32.16 -10.47 11.46
CA HIS A 621 32.71 -11.15 10.30
C HIS A 621 32.32 -10.48 8.97
N ARG A 622 31.27 -9.64 8.96
CA ARG A 622 30.79 -8.90 7.78
C ARG A 622 31.05 -7.40 7.84
N VAL A 623 30.83 -6.76 8.98
CA VAL A 623 30.81 -5.29 9.11
C VAL A 623 31.57 -4.78 10.35
N GLY A 624 31.64 -3.46 10.53
CA GLY A 624 32.20 -2.81 11.72
C GLY A 624 33.69 -2.49 11.67
N SER A 625 34.42 -2.97 10.66
CA SER A 625 35.81 -2.59 10.38
C SER A 625 36.12 -2.70 8.89
N LEU A 626 37.13 -1.95 8.42
CA LEU A 626 37.64 -1.98 7.06
C LEU A 626 38.80 -2.98 7.00
N GLU A 627 38.45 -4.26 6.95
CA GLU A 627 39.40 -5.38 6.88
C GLU A 627 39.09 -6.26 5.67
N LYS A 628 40.11 -6.87 5.07
CA LYS A 628 39.96 -7.70 3.87
C LYS A 628 38.87 -8.78 4.06
N GLY A 629 37.98 -8.90 3.07
CA GLY A 629 36.89 -9.88 3.02
C GLY A 629 35.57 -9.41 3.63
N LYS A 630 35.60 -8.37 4.48
CA LYS A 630 34.40 -7.72 5.01
C LYS A 630 33.69 -6.94 3.92
N ASP A 631 32.43 -6.61 4.15
CA ASP A 631 31.63 -5.87 3.18
C ASP A 631 32.15 -4.44 3.03
N GLY A 632 32.04 -3.90 1.83
CA GLY A 632 32.40 -2.52 1.49
C GLY A 632 31.39 -1.51 2.02
N ASP A 633 31.15 -1.54 3.34
CA ASP A 633 30.25 -0.66 4.07
C ASP A 633 31.07 0.42 4.76
N PHE A 634 31.03 1.65 4.22
CA PHE A 634 31.90 2.74 4.68
C PHE A 634 31.26 4.11 4.50
N VAL A 635 31.81 5.11 5.18
CA VAL A 635 31.36 6.51 5.10
C VAL A 635 32.55 7.39 4.77
N ILE A 636 32.37 8.29 3.82
CA ILE A 636 33.31 9.39 3.54
C ILE A 636 32.80 10.63 4.26
N TRP A 637 33.62 11.18 5.14
CA TRP A 637 33.31 12.32 5.98
C TRP A 637 34.08 13.55 5.53
N SER A 638 33.46 14.73 5.63
CA SER A 638 34.07 16.02 5.29
C SER A 638 35.28 16.40 6.16
N GLY A 639 35.52 15.68 7.26
CA GLY A 639 36.56 15.91 8.26
C GLY A 639 36.48 14.85 9.37
N ASP A 640 37.01 15.14 10.56
CA ASP A 640 37.00 14.22 11.70
C ASP A 640 35.58 13.71 12.01
N PRO A 641 35.30 12.38 11.99
CA PRO A 641 33.97 11.84 12.20
C PRO A 641 33.37 12.17 13.57
N LEU A 642 34.19 12.46 14.60
CA LEU A 642 33.75 12.80 15.95
C LEU A 642 33.56 14.31 16.16
N SER A 643 33.68 15.12 15.10
CA SER A 643 33.36 16.55 15.14
C SER A 643 31.88 16.78 14.83
N THR A 644 31.24 17.69 15.56
CA THR A 644 29.86 18.11 15.30
C THR A 644 29.69 18.95 14.04
N ALA A 645 30.79 19.49 13.50
CA ALA A 645 30.80 20.25 12.25
C ALA A 645 30.93 19.36 11.00
N THR A 646 31.32 18.10 11.19
CA THR A 646 31.54 17.15 10.10
C THR A 646 30.22 16.62 9.54
N LYS A 647 30.19 16.41 8.22
CA LYS A 647 29.05 15.81 7.50
C LYS A 647 29.49 14.51 6.85
N ALA A 648 28.61 13.52 6.81
CA ALA A 648 28.76 12.39 5.91
C ALA A 648 28.54 12.90 4.49
N GLU A 649 29.58 12.88 3.67
CA GLU A 649 29.50 13.27 2.26
C GLU A 649 28.96 12.13 1.41
N GLN A 650 29.38 10.90 1.72
CA GLN A 650 28.90 9.69 1.04
C GLN A 650 28.77 8.52 2.01
N THR A 651 27.72 7.72 1.83
CA THR A 651 27.51 6.48 2.59
C THR A 651 27.35 5.32 1.61
N TRP A 652 28.19 4.31 1.80
CA TRP A 652 28.32 3.17 0.93
C TRP A 652 27.96 1.88 1.66
N ILE A 653 27.23 1.00 0.98
CA ILE A 653 26.88 -0.34 1.47
C ILE A 653 27.21 -1.32 0.36
N GLU A 654 28.03 -2.32 0.67
CA GLU A 654 28.48 -3.36 -0.27
C GLU A 654 29.07 -2.74 -1.56
N GLY A 655 29.80 -1.63 -1.43
CA GLY A 655 30.37 -0.91 -2.56
C GLY A 655 29.36 -0.17 -3.45
N ARG A 656 28.09 -0.02 -3.03
CA ARG A 656 27.07 0.83 -3.69
C ARG A 656 26.89 2.14 -2.94
N ARG A 657 26.83 3.27 -3.64
CA ARG A 657 26.64 4.61 -3.03
C ARG A 657 25.16 4.88 -2.76
N TYR A 658 24.68 4.57 -1.55
CA TYR A 658 23.29 4.76 -1.18
C TYR A 658 22.95 6.21 -0.79
N PHE A 659 23.95 6.98 -0.38
CA PHE A 659 23.82 8.41 -0.11
C PHE A 659 25.03 9.17 -0.63
N ASP A 660 24.75 10.36 -1.18
CA ASP A 660 25.72 11.35 -1.60
C ASP A 660 25.13 12.75 -1.32
N LEU A 661 25.90 13.61 -0.68
CA LEU A 661 25.42 14.92 -0.21
C LEU A 661 25.09 15.88 -1.36
N GLU A 662 25.79 15.78 -2.49
CA GLU A 662 25.52 16.59 -3.68
C GLU A 662 24.29 16.07 -4.42
N GLU A 663 24.17 14.74 -4.55
CA GLU A 663 22.97 14.09 -5.11
C GLU A 663 21.73 14.44 -4.28
N ASP A 664 21.83 14.44 -2.95
CA ASP A 664 20.75 14.82 -2.05
C ASP A 664 20.25 16.25 -2.29
N ALA A 665 21.17 17.20 -2.49
CA ALA A 665 20.79 18.58 -2.80
C ALA A 665 19.99 18.67 -4.11
N LEU A 666 20.42 17.96 -5.15
CA LEU A 666 19.68 17.90 -6.42
C LEU A 666 18.33 17.21 -6.27
N ARG A 667 18.25 16.16 -5.45
CA ARG A 667 16.99 15.44 -5.19
C ARG A 667 15.98 16.29 -4.44
N ARG A 668 16.40 17.16 -3.52
CA ARG A 668 15.50 18.10 -2.84
C ARG A 668 14.82 19.03 -3.85
N ASP A 669 15.58 19.60 -4.77
CA ASP A 669 15.04 20.44 -5.84
C ASP A 669 14.08 19.65 -6.75
N ALA A 670 14.37 18.39 -7.04
CA ALA A 670 13.50 17.52 -7.83
C ALA A 670 12.19 17.20 -7.10
N VAL A 671 12.26 16.90 -5.79
CA VAL A 671 11.10 16.67 -4.92
C VAL A 671 10.18 17.89 -4.89
N ASP A 672 10.75 19.10 -4.74
CA ASP A 672 9.97 20.33 -4.72
C ASP A 672 9.29 20.60 -6.07
N LYS A 673 10.01 20.41 -7.19
CA LYS A 673 9.45 20.56 -8.54
C LYS A 673 8.31 19.59 -8.82
N GLU A 674 8.48 18.31 -8.47
CA GLU A 674 7.44 17.30 -8.67
C GLU A 674 6.23 17.57 -7.78
N ARG A 675 6.46 18.00 -6.53
CA ARG A 675 5.40 18.40 -5.61
C ARG A 675 4.61 19.58 -6.17
N ASP A 676 5.28 20.62 -6.68
CA ASP A 676 4.62 21.77 -7.28
C ASP A 676 3.82 21.37 -8.54
N LEU A 677 4.38 20.51 -9.40
CA LEU A 677 3.70 19.96 -10.57
C LEU A 677 2.38 19.27 -10.19
N LEU A 678 2.40 18.40 -9.18
CA LEU A 678 1.20 17.70 -8.71
C LEU A 678 0.20 18.64 -8.02
N ILE A 679 0.67 19.63 -7.25
CA ILE A 679 -0.20 20.66 -6.69
C ILE A 679 -0.92 21.44 -7.79
N GLN A 680 -0.20 21.87 -8.84
CA GLN A 680 -0.81 22.58 -9.96
C GLN A 680 -1.82 21.70 -10.73
N HIS A 681 -1.53 20.40 -10.87
CA HIS A 681 -2.47 19.45 -11.45
C HIS A 681 -3.80 19.45 -10.69
N PHE A 682 -3.75 19.23 -9.37
CA PHE A 682 -4.94 19.18 -8.51
C PHE A 682 -5.64 20.54 -8.34
N LEU A 683 -4.90 21.65 -8.32
CA LEU A 683 -5.52 22.99 -8.22
C LEU A 683 -6.30 23.35 -9.49
N GLY A 684 -5.83 22.90 -10.65
CA GLY A 684 -6.61 23.07 -11.87
C GLY A 684 -7.86 22.19 -11.95
N ASP A 685 -8.04 21.23 -11.05
CA ASP A 685 -9.22 20.34 -10.99
C ASP A 685 -10.38 20.95 -10.17
N LYS A 686 -10.09 21.99 -9.37
CA LYS A 686 -11.09 22.86 -8.72
C LYS A 686 -11.47 24.00 -9.67
#